data_AF-A0A0S8ENK7-F1
#
_entry.id   AF-A0A0S8ENK7-F1
#
_cell.length_a   1.000
_cell.length_b   1.000
_cell.length_c   1.000
_cell.angle_alpha   90.00
_cell.angle_beta   90.00
_cell.angle_gamma   90.00
#
_symmetry.space_group_name_H-M   'P 1'
#
loop_
_entity.id
_entity.type
_entity.pdbx_description
1 polymer ?
#
loop_
_entity_poly.entity_id
_entity_poly.type
_entity_poly.pdbx_seq_one_letter_code
_entity_poly.pdbx_strand_id
1 'polypeptide(L)'
;MCATTLGCASEAPSGLADGIFAELGAPLPSATPEQRAAFERGREVASHRFTREEGLGPELNVTFCLGCHEKPVFGGGASHYRDFLLVGNELAPGVVVPRGENGVQRQFSHDTGRAPSDSLANLSATRNPIPFFGAGLLAEIPDAEILSHADPEDRDGDGISGRANDNGIAIGRFGRKAQTARLELFVRGPIFNHMGITSNPLSAEQRAALPTARVDASAINTKQAVIPDEPTLDLDDVPDPELLAADLIDLLSFVLLLAAPEPDEPSPETERGRATFERIRCDGCHLPSLRGPRGELPAYSDLLLHDMGDELADGFAMEAATGREFRTQPLWGIAAASPYLHDGRASTIDDAIRWHGGEAAPIRDAYLALDDSERDQLIAFLESLGGKAQQSEGLLPPGEGVPADGEYGAPLSDLEPDRRALFERGRSLFDRDFALTEGVGPLFNGDACRSCHFDPVIGGAGPGGVDAMRQGVAEGEDSTLPRHAISANRPEPDAGVTFFERRQTPTTLGIGLLEQIPRETIEAQADPDDENGDGIAGRPHELPDGRLGRFGWKANVPSVREFVRDALSGELGLTVPNEPGFTFGRTEDEDDVADPELGSDSIDAIAAFIALLGPPPRTRTNEILEDEGETVFTRIGCADCHVPVLRTAQGVEVRAYTDLLLHDVSEPGAPGIAEGDAGIHDFRTAPLWGLGRSAPYFHDGRSDTIEGAIESHAGEATAVRTSFEGLSPDEREALLVFLRSL
;
A
#
# COMPACT_ATOMS: atom_id res chain seq x y z
N MET A 1 -14.11 50.23 41.85
CA MET A 1 -14.96 49.23 41.18
C MET A 1 -14.13 48.62 40.07
N CYS A 2 -13.47 47.51 40.37
CA CYS A 2 -12.71 46.68 39.44
C CYS A 2 -13.03 45.25 39.88
N ALA A 3 -13.80 44.52 39.08
CA ALA A 3 -14.21 43.16 39.39
C ALA A 3 -13.55 42.21 38.40
N THR A 4 -12.54 41.54 38.94
CA THR A 4 -11.91 40.29 38.54
C THR A 4 -12.87 39.20 38.06
N THR A 5 -12.53 38.56 36.94
CA THR A 5 -12.77 37.12 36.69
C THR A 5 -11.60 36.58 35.87
N LEU A 6 -10.45 36.34 36.52
CA LEU A 6 -9.54 35.30 36.05
C LEU A 6 -10.19 33.97 36.45
N GLY A 7 -10.64 33.19 35.46
CA GLY A 7 -10.96 31.79 35.69
C GLY A 7 -9.69 31.05 36.09
N CYS A 8 -9.74 30.34 37.22
CA CYS A 8 -8.71 29.36 37.57
C CYS A 8 -8.55 28.39 36.40
N ALA A 9 -7.32 28.18 35.94
CA ALA A 9 -6.99 26.96 35.22
C ALA A 9 -7.37 25.80 36.15
N SER A 10 -8.36 24.99 35.75
CA SER A 10 -8.59 23.72 36.41
C SER A 10 -7.29 22.94 36.34
N GLU A 11 -6.73 22.52 37.48
CA GLU A 11 -5.63 21.58 37.49
C GLU A 11 -6.01 20.39 36.61
N ALA A 12 -5.17 20.07 35.63
CA ALA A 12 -5.39 18.93 34.76
C ALA A 12 -5.54 17.65 35.62
N PRO A 13 -6.37 16.68 35.21
CA PRO A 13 -6.58 15.46 35.98
C PRO A 13 -5.24 14.77 36.29
N SER A 14 -5.05 14.31 37.54
CA SER A 14 -3.80 13.65 37.96
C SER A 14 -3.79 12.13 37.76
N GLY A 15 -4.84 11.58 37.14
CA GLY A 15 -4.96 10.16 36.80
C GLY A 15 -4.63 9.88 35.34
N LEU A 16 -4.46 8.59 35.01
CA LEU A 16 -4.43 8.10 33.64
C LEU A 16 -5.69 8.59 32.91
N ALA A 17 -5.54 9.03 31.66
CA ALA A 17 -6.68 9.46 30.87
C ALA A 17 -7.68 8.32 30.66
N ASP A 18 -8.95 8.54 31.01
CA ASP A 18 -10.00 7.52 30.90
C ASP A 18 -10.51 7.37 29.45
N GLY A 19 -10.80 6.13 29.06
CA GLY A 19 -11.49 5.83 27.79
C GLY A 19 -10.68 6.18 26.54
N ILE A 20 -9.36 6.01 26.61
CA ILE A 20 -8.40 6.27 25.51
C ILE A 20 -7.91 5.01 24.80
N PHE A 21 -8.00 3.86 25.45
CA PHE A 21 -7.48 2.58 24.96
C PHE A 21 -8.54 1.71 24.31
N ALA A 22 -8.19 1.06 23.22
CA ALA A 22 -8.99 0.00 22.60
C ALA A 22 -8.09 -0.92 21.77
N GLU A 23 -8.67 -1.98 21.21
CA GLU A 23 -8.07 -2.75 20.12
C GLU A 23 -7.63 -1.82 18.97
N LEU A 24 -6.54 -2.17 18.28
CA LEU A 24 -6.07 -1.43 17.12
C LEU A 24 -7.18 -1.27 16.09
N GLY A 25 -7.26 -0.08 15.47
CA GLY A 25 -8.26 0.25 14.47
C GLY A 25 -9.61 0.70 15.06
N ALA A 26 -9.83 0.52 16.37
CA ALA A 26 -11.09 0.92 17.00
C ALA A 26 -11.12 2.42 17.34
N PRO A 27 -12.31 3.05 17.32
CA PRO A 27 -12.46 4.41 17.81
C PRO A 27 -12.37 4.48 19.34
N LEU A 28 -11.98 5.64 19.87
CA LEU A 28 -11.91 5.94 21.30
C LEU A 28 -13.18 5.46 22.03
N PRO A 29 -13.07 4.71 23.15
CA PRO A 29 -14.21 4.34 23.98
C PRO A 29 -15.03 5.55 24.44
N SER A 30 -14.36 6.67 24.69
CA SER A 30 -14.97 7.94 25.09
C SER A 30 -15.74 8.68 23.99
N ALA A 31 -15.67 8.22 22.72
CA ALA A 31 -16.36 8.87 21.60
C ALA A 31 -17.90 8.79 21.75
N THR A 32 -18.58 9.92 21.52
CA THR A 32 -20.05 9.98 21.48
C THR A 32 -20.62 9.18 20.30
N PRO A 33 -21.91 8.83 20.28
CA PRO A 33 -22.54 8.19 19.12
C PRO A 33 -22.35 8.97 17.81
N GLU A 34 -22.42 10.30 17.85
CA GLU A 34 -22.22 11.18 16.69
C GLU A 34 -20.77 11.14 16.22
N GLN A 35 -19.81 11.15 17.14
CA GLN A 35 -18.39 11.01 16.84
C GLN A 35 -18.06 9.65 16.22
N ARG A 36 -18.65 8.55 16.74
CA ARG A 36 -18.51 7.22 16.15
C ARG A 36 -19.08 7.15 14.74
N ALA A 37 -20.22 7.80 14.50
CA ALA A 37 -20.77 7.89 13.14
C ALA A 37 -19.85 8.70 12.21
N ALA A 38 -19.20 9.76 12.69
CA ALA A 38 -18.20 10.51 11.90
C ALA A 38 -16.93 9.70 11.65
N PHE A 39 -16.47 8.91 12.64
CA PHE A 39 -15.36 7.97 12.49
C PHE A 39 -15.61 6.95 11.38
N GLU A 40 -16.81 6.34 11.33
CA GLU A 40 -17.14 5.36 10.27
C GLU A 40 -17.20 6.01 8.88
N ARG A 41 -17.84 7.19 8.74
CA ARG A 41 -17.80 7.93 7.47
C ARG A 41 -16.38 8.31 7.07
N GLY A 42 -15.55 8.70 8.03
CA GLY A 42 -14.14 8.98 7.78
C GLY A 42 -13.36 7.76 7.32
N ARG A 43 -13.66 6.59 7.87
CA ARG A 43 -13.08 5.30 7.44
C ARG A 43 -13.53 4.95 6.02
N GLU A 44 -14.77 5.24 5.65
CA GLU A 44 -15.27 5.10 4.27
C GLU A 44 -14.49 6.01 3.33
N VAL A 45 -14.33 7.30 3.65
CA VAL A 45 -13.50 8.25 2.87
C VAL A 45 -12.07 7.76 2.75
N ALA A 46 -11.47 7.27 3.84
CA ALA A 46 -10.09 6.77 3.83
C ALA A 46 -9.91 5.49 2.98
N SER A 47 -10.98 4.68 2.83
CA SER A 47 -11.02 3.46 2.03
C SER A 47 -11.41 3.70 0.57
N HIS A 48 -11.86 4.91 0.23
CA HIS A 48 -12.32 5.26 -1.10
C HIS A 48 -11.14 5.32 -2.08
N ARG A 49 -11.24 4.56 -3.17
CA ARG A 49 -10.26 4.56 -4.26
C ARG A 49 -10.65 5.65 -5.23
N PHE A 50 -9.86 6.73 -5.21
CA PHE A 50 -10.05 7.83 -6.13
C PHE A 50 -9.69 7.39 -7.54
N THR A 51 -10.53 7.77 -8.48
CA THR A 51 -10.36 7.55 -9.92
C THR A 51 -9.89 8.84 -10.59
N ARG A 52 -9.46 8.76 -11.86
CA ARG A 52 -9.08 9.96 -12.61
C ARG A 52 -10.26 10.93 -12.78
N GLU A 53 -11.47 10.39 -12.89
CA GLU A 53 -12.71 11.18 -13.02
C GLU A 53 -13.09 11.91 -11.72
N GLU A 54 -12.52 11.48 -10.59
CA GLU A 54 -12.70 12.08 -9.27
C GLU A 54 -11.54 13.01 -8.87
N GLY A 55 -10.58 13.25 -9.77
CA GLY A 55 -9.43 14.16 -9.53
C GLY A 55 -8.15 13.46 -9.10
N LEU A 56 -8.09 12.12 -9.20
CA LEU A 56 -6.81 11.44 -8.99
C LEU A 56 -5.79 11.97 -10.00
N GLY A 57 -4.74 12.60 -9.46
CA GLY A 57 -3.81 13.37 -10.27
C GLY A 57 -3.12 12.54 -11.35
N PRO A 58 -2.58 13.19 -12.39
CA PRO A 58 -1.93 12.52 -13.51
C PRO A 58 -0.69 11.71 -13.10
N GLU A 59 -0.16 11.98 -11.91
CA GLU A 59 0.92 11.22 -11.28
C GLU A 59 0.55 10.89 -9.83
N LEU A 60 0.92 9.71 -9.36
CA LEU A 60 0.56 9.22 -8.03
C LEU A 60 1.52 8.18 -7.46
N ASN A 61 1.35 7.90 -6.16
CA ASN A 61 1.95 6.78 -5.43
C ASN A 61 0.90 5.75 -4.98
N VAL A 62 -0.33 6.20 -4.69
CA VAL A 62 -1.44 5.38 -4.20
C VAL A 62 -2.76 6.04 -4.61
N THR A 63 -3.85 5.27 -4.60
CA THR A 63 -5.21 5.71 -5.00
C THR A 63 -6.16 5.92 -3.81
N PHE A 64 -5.76 5.58 -2.59
CA PHE A 64 -6.56 5.71 -1.37
C PHE A 64 -5.68 5.76 -0.12
N CYS A 65 -6.17 6.36 0.96
CA CYS A 65 -5.38 6.60 2.17
C CYS A 65 -4.98 5.30 2.88
N LEU A 66 -5.93 4.36 3.01
CA LEU A 66 -5.69 3.13 3.77
C LEU A 66 -4.73 2.17 3.08
N GLY A 67 -4.42 2.35 1.79
CA GLY A 67 -3.41 1.54 1.10
C GLY A 67 -2.00 1.74 1.66
N CYS A 68 -1.72 2.85 2.36
CA CYS A 68 -0.46 3.09 3.08
C CYS A 68 -0.60 3.00 4.61
N HIS A 69 -1.81 2.77 5.12
CA HIS A 69 -2.14 2.81 6.55
C HIS A 69 -2.99 1.60 6.95
N GLU A 70 -2.62 0.43 6.45
CA GLU A 70 -3.38 -0.82 6.50
C GLU A 70 -2.84 -1.84 7.51
N LYS A 71 -1.59 -1.70 7.96
CA LYS A 71 -0.92 -2.71 8.77
C LYS A 71 -0.78 -2.29 10.25
N PRO A 72 -1.19 -3.13 11.21
CA PRO A 72 -1.82 -4.45 11.06
C PRO A 72 -3.32 -4.36 10.76
N VAL A 73 -3.90 -3.16 10.92
CA VAL A 73 -5.28 -2.81 10.60
C VAL A 73 -5.32 -1.35 10.14
N PHE A 74 -6.46 -0.92 9.62
CA PHE A 74 -6.68 0.46 9.21
C PHE A 74 -6.33 1.50 10.29
N GLY A 75 -5.55 2.50 9.88
CA GLY A 75 -4.95 3.51 10.75
C GLY A 75 -3.53 3.17 11.21
N GLY A 76 -2.98 2.02 10.80
CA GLY A 76 -1.62 1.61 11.09
C GLY A 76 -0.56 2.17 10.12
N GLY A 77 0.57 1.49 10.04
CA GLY A 77 1.62 1.75 9.03
C GLY A 77 1.40 0.91 7.77
N ALA A 78 2.49 0.58 7.08
CA ALA A 78 2.47 -0.35 5.95
C ALA A 78 3.82 -1.06 5.82
N SER A 79 3.83 -2.13 5.03
CA SER A 79 5.06 -2.83 4.63
C SER A 79 5.84 -2.05 3.56
N HIS A 80 7.00 -2.56 3.14
CA HIS A 80 7.97 -1.84 2.32
C HIS A 80 7.47 -1.45 0.94
N TYR A 81 6.50 -2.18 0.37
CA TYR A 81 5.90 -1.83 -0.93
C TYR A 81 5.15 -0.47 -0.93
N ARG A 82 4.92 0.10 0.24
CA ARG A 82 4.32 1.44 0.44
C ARG A 82 5.30 2.47 0.95
N ASP A 83 6.57 2.12 1.06
CA ASP A 83 7.61 3.09 1.31
C ASP A 83 7.63 4.11 0.17
N PHE A 84 7.84 5.38 0.52
CA PHE A 84 7.89 6.45 -0.44
C PHE A 84 9.22 7.17 -0.40
N LEU A 85 9.57 7.80 -1.52
CA LEU A 85 10.84 8.49 -1.68
C LEU A 85 10.67 9.99 -1.46
N LEU A 86 11.50 10.50 -0.58
CA LEU A 86 11.80 11.92 -0.48
C LEU A 86 12.92 12.27 -1.47
N VAL A 87 12.79 13.38 -2.19
CA VAL A 87 13.79 13.85 -3.15
C VAL A 87 14.08 15.34 -3.00
N GLY A 88 15.34 15.72 -3.19
CA GLY A 88 15.79 17.10 -3.03
C GLY A 88 17.14 17.39 -3.66
N ASN A 89 17.51 18.67 -3.58
CA ASN A 89 18.81 19.20 -3.93
C ASN A 89 19.50 19.74 -2.70
N GLU A 90 20.58 19.07 -2.28
CA GLU A 90 21.53 19.65 -1.35
C GLU A 90 22.45 20.63 -2.10
N LEU A 91 22.32 21.92 -1.77
CA LEU A 91 23.10 23.01 -2.38
C LEU A 91 24.41 23.27 -1.63
N ALA A 92 24.42 22.95 -0.34
CA ALA A 92 25.53 22.99 0.60
C ALA A 92 25.18 22.07 1.77
N PRO A 93 26.15 21.61 2.58
CA PRO A 93 25.87 20.74 3.72
C PRO A 93 24.70 21.24 4.59
N GLY A 94 23.62 20.45 4.67
CA GLY A 94 22.41 20.75 5.44
C GLY A 94 21.45 21.77 4.81
N VAL A 95 21.76 22.30 3.62
CA VAL A 95 20.90 23.22 2.86
C VAL A 95 20.22 22.46 1.73
N VAL A 96 19.05 21.89 2.04
CA VAL A 96 18.27 21.08 1.12
C VAL A 96 17.08 21.86 0.58
N VAL A 97 16.89 21.81 -0.74
CA VAL A 97 15.70 22.30 -1.43
C VAL A 97 14.91 21.09 -1.93
N PRO A 98 13.66 20.90 -1.51
CA PRO A 98 12.86 19.77 -1.99
C PRO A 98 12.60 19.84 -3.49
N ARG A 99 12.45 18.66 -4.08
CA ARG A 99 12.10 18.41 -5.49
C ARG A 99 10.89 17.50 -5.58
N GLY A 100 10.40 17.20 -6.78
CA GLY A 100 9.13 16.49 -6.93
C GLY A 100 7.97 17.29 -6.33
N GLU A 101 6.90 16.60 -5.93
CA GLU A 101 5.73 17.27 -5.36
C GLU A 101 5.92 17.49 -3.86
N ASN A 102 6.23 18.73 -3.49
CA ASN A 102 6.61 19.10 -2.12
C ASN A 102 7.63 18.10 -1.54
N GLY A 103 8.70 17.78 -2.27
CA GLY A 103 9.75 16.89 -1.77
C GLY A 103 9.44 15.39 -1.85
N VAL A 104 8.27 14.98 -2.38
CA VAL A 104 7.87 13.58 -2.59
C VAL A 104 8.03 13.21 -4.07
N GLN A 105 8.67 12.07 -4.34
CA GLN A 105 8.72 11.50 -5.69
C GLN A 105 7.46 10.67 -5.92
N ARG A 106 6.69 11.03 -6.95
CA ARG A 106 5.58 10.21 -7.47
C ARG A 106 6.12 9.07 -8.33
N GLN A 107 5.51 7.89 -8.27
CA GLN A 107 6.03 6.67 -8.91
C GLN A 107 5.39 6.41 -10.26
N PHE A 108 4.09 6.67 -10.41
CA PHE A 108 3.34 6.39 -11.63
C PHE A 108 2.88 7.65 -12.34
N SER A 109 2.69 7.53 -13.64
CA SER A 109 2.02 8.53 -14.47
C SER A 109 0.95 7.87 -15.31
N HIS A 110 -0.24 8.48 -15.37
CA HIS A 110 -1.32 8.04 -16.26
C HIS A 110 -0.96 8.17 -17.74
N ASP A 111 -0.09 9.12 -18.10
CA ASP A 111 0.24 9.41 -19.50
C ASP A 111 1.49 8.68 -19.98
N THR A 112 2.53 8.57 -19.14
CA THR A 112 3.82 7.97 -19.51
C THR A 112 4.08 6.61 -18.87
N GLY A 113 3.13 6.12 -18.07
CA GLY A 113 3.28 4.92 -17.22
C GLY A 113 4.11 5.18 -15.97
N ARG A 114 5.24 5.87 -16.13
CA ARG A 114 6.18 6.22 -15.05
C ARG A 114 6.31 7.73 -14.89
N ALA A 115 6.08 8.24 -13.69
CA ALA A 115 6.36 9.65 -13.39
C ALA A 115 7.86 9.96 -13.56
N PRO A 116 8.23 11.10 -14.16
CA PRO A 116 9.62 11.45 -14.39
C PRO A 116 10.39 11.62 -13.07
N SER A 117 11.63 11.13 -13.03
CA SER A 117 12.56 11.48 -11.96
C SER A 117 13.11 12.89 -12.19
N ASP A 118 13.26 13.71 -11.14
CA ASP A 118 13.93 15.01 -11.27
C ASP A 118 15.45 14.79 -11.42
N SER A 119 15.95 14.92 -12.66
CA SER A 119 17.39 14.81 -12.99
C SER A 119 18.31 15.77 -12.23
N LEU A 120 17.77 16.80 -11.58
CA LEU A 120 18.53 17.73 -10.76
C LEU A 120 18.61 17.29 -9.30
N ALA A 121 17.80 16.32 -8.86
CA ALA A 121 17.85 15.77 -7.52
C ALA A 121 19.21 15.08 -7.28
N ASN A 122 19.83 15.40 -6.15
CA ASN A 122 21.10 14.80 -5.73
C ASN A 122 21.04 14.22 -4.31
N LEU A 123 19.86 14.27 -3.69
CA LEU A 123 19.56 13.72 -2.38
C LEU A 123 18.22 12.99 -2.43
N SER A 124 18.21 11.80 -1.83
CA SER A 124 17.06 10.90 -1.78
C SER A 124 17.03 10.17 -0.43
N ALA A 125 15.82 9.88 0.07
CA ALA A 125 15.61 9.13 1.30
C ALA A 125 14.32 8.32 1.22
N THR A 126 14.33 7.13 1.81
CA THR A 126 13.13 6.29 1.96
C THR A 126 12.38 6.66 3.25
N ARG A 127 11.06 6.65 3.20
CA ARG A 127 10.18 6.81 4.35
C ARG A 127 9.10 5.75 4.37
N ASN A 128 8.95 5.14 5.53
CA ASN A 128 7.82 4.26 5.81
C ASN A 128 6.64 5.08 6.38
N PRO A 129 5.37 4.79 5.99
CA PRO A 129 4.18 5.41 6.56
C PRO A 129 4.11 5.31 8.10
N ILE A 130 3.45 6.26 8.76
CA ILE A 130 3.38 6.33 10.23
C ILE A 130 2.00 5.86 10.71
N PRO A 131 1.90 5.05 11.76
CA PRO A 131 0.61 4.74 12.38
C PRO A 131 -0.05 5.96 13.03
N PHE A 132 -1.38 6.02 12.97
CA PHE A 132 -2.20 7.08 13.51
C PHE A 132 -2.84 6.77 14.86
N PHE A 133 -2.59 5.59 15.45
CA PHE A 133 -3.18 5.19 16.72
C PHE A 133 -2.92 6.24 17.82
N GLY A 134 -3.99 6.78 18.41
CA GLY A 134 -3.93 7.83 19.43
C GLY A 134 -3.46 9.20 18.92
N ALA A 135 -3.35 9.45 17.61
CA ALA A 135 -2.87 10.73 17.08
C ALA A 135 -3.71 11.93 17.54
N GLY A 136 -5.02 11.76 17.70
CA GLY A 136 -5.89 12.79 18.28
C GLY A 136 -5.59 13.09 19.76
N LEU A 137 -5.17 12.10 20.54
CA LEU A 137 -4.74 12.31 21.94
C LEU A 137 -3.44 13.12 21.99
N LEU A 138 -2.49 12.84 21.08
CA LEU A 138 -1.27 13.63 20.96
C LEU A 138 -1.56 15.08 20.52
N ALA A 139 -2.58 15.29 19.69
CA ALA A 139 -3.03 16.61 19.27
C ALA A 139 -3.53 17.49 20.43
N GLU A 140 -4.04 16.87 21.50
CA GLU A 140 -4.55 17.57 22.69
C GLU A 140 -3.44 18.02 23.66
N ILE A 141 -2.20 17.52 23.51
CA ILE A 141 -1.09 17.81 24.42
C ILE A 141 -0.68 19.30 24.32
N PRO A 142 -0.72 20.06 25.43
CA PRO A 142 -0.32 21.48 25.45
C PRO A 142 1.14 21.68 25.01
N ASP A 143 1.47 22.77 24.29
CA ASP A 143 2.89 23.07 23.95
C ASP A 143 3.76 23.18 25.21
N ALA A 144 3.20 23.75 26.28
CA ALA A 144 3.91 23.93 27.54
C ALA A 144 4.33 22.61 28.18
N GLU A 145 3.60 21.52 27.95
CA GLU A 145 3.97 20.18 28.42
C GLU A 145 5.20 19.70 27.66
N ILE A 146 5.17 19.72 26.33
CA ILE A 146 6.29 19.32 25.47
C ILE A 146 7.54 20.15 25.79
N LEU A 147 7.40 21.48 25.88
CA LEU A 147 8.50 22.39 26.18
C LEU A 147 9.06 22.23 27.60
N SER A 148 8.30 21.66 28.54
CA SER A 148 8.78 21.43 29.90
C SER A 148 9.81 20.31 30.01
N HIS A 149 9.84 19.42 29.00
CA HIS A 149 10.80 18.32 28.90
C HIS A 149 11.98 18.65 27.98
N ALA A 150 11.98 19.81 27.32
CA ALA A 150 13.06 20.20 26.41
C ALA A 150 14.32 20.64 27.17
N ASP A 151 15.47 20.06 26.81
CA ASP A 151 16.78 20.44 27.30
C ASP A 151 17.82 20.61 26.17
N PRO A 152 17.65 21.59 25.27
CA PRO A 152 18.54 21.77 24.10
C PRO A 152 20.01 22.07 24.44
N GLU A 153 20.33 22.31 25.72
CA GLU A 153 21.67 22.69 26.17
C GLU A 153 22.32 21.61 27.07
N ASP A 154 21.70 20.42 27.18
CA ASP A 154 22.16 19.29 28.01
C ASP A 154 22.62 19.76 29.41
N ARG A 155 21.71 20.43 30.13
CA ARG A 155 22.03 21.11 31.39
C ARG A 155 22.28 20.15 32.53
N ASP A 156 21.66 18.97 32.49
CA ASP A 156 21.90 17.91 33.47
C ASP A 156 23.12 17.03 33.11
N GLY A 157 23.65 17.16 31.88
CA GLY A 157 24.88 16.52 31.43
C GLY A 157 24.71 15.02 31.21
N ASP A 158 23.50 14.56 30.93
CA ASP A 158 23.21 13.17 30.62
C ASP A 158 23.45 12.81 29.15
N GLY A 159 23.74 13.82 28.32
CA GLY A 159 24.07 13.68 26.91
C GLY A 159 22.87 13.71 25.97
N ILE A 160 21.66 13.92 26.48
CA ILE A 160 20.42 14.04 25.72
C ILE A 160 20.09 15.53 25.58
N SER A 161 19.87 15.99 24.36
CA SER A 161 19.66 17.42 24.03
C SER A 161 18.29 17.67 23.39
N GLY A 162 17.28 16.94 23.87
CA GLY A 162 15.93 16.97 23.31
C GLY A 162 15.38 18.38 23.18
N ARG A 163 14.87 18.74 21.99
CA ARG A 163 14.27 20.06 21.75
C ARG A 163 13.05 19.99 20.86
N ALA A 164 12.17 20.97 20.99
CA ALA A 164 11.01 21.10 20.13
C ALA A 164 11.40 21.57 18.72
N ASN A 165 10.68 21.09 17.69
CA ASN A 165 10.70 21.75 16.37
C ASN A 165 9.83 23.02 16.47
N ASP A 166 10.47 24.14 16.81
CA ASP A 166 9.82 25.43 17.08
C ASP A 166 10.26 26.47 16.04
N ASN A 167 9.29 27.07 15.36
CA ASN A 167 9.51 28.16 14.40
C ASN A 167 9.18 29.55 14.97
N GLY A 168 8.90 29.64 16.28
CA GLY A 168 8.50 30.86 16.98
C GLY A 168 7.02 31.20 16.87
N ILE A 169 6.21 30.37 16.18
CA ILE A 169 4.76 30.54 16.05
C ILE A 169 3.98 29.33 16.57
N ALA A 170 4.46 28.11 16.31
CA ALA A 170 3.87 26.89 16.84
C ALA A 170 4.94 25.79 17.04
N ILE A 171 4.67 24.90 17.99
CA ILE A 171 5.48 23.68 18.17
C ILE A 171 4.95 22.60 17.25
N GLY A 172 5.83 22.07 16.42
CA GLY A 172 5.52 20.93 15.58
C GLY A 172 5.41 19.62 16.37
N ARG A 173 4.56 18.69 15.90
CA ARG A 173 4.16 17.47 16.62
C ARG A 173 4.06 16.25 15.72
N PHE A 174 3.57 16.45 14.50
CA PHE A 174 3.27 15.38 13.56
C PHE A 174 4.37 15.24 12.50
N GLY A 175 4.49 14.03 11.97
CA GLY A 175 5.58 13.62 11.10
C GLY A 175 6.80 13.08 11.85
N ARG A 176 7.75 12.53 11.09
CA ARG A 176 8.97 11.91 11.62
C ARG A 176 9.94 12.93 12.22
N LYS A 177 9.87 14.21 11.81
CA LYS A 177 10.70 15.31 12.32
C LYS A 177 9.86 16.39 12.99
N ALA A 178 8.66 16.03 13.48
CA ALA A 178 7.72 16.95 14.11
C ALA A 178 7.48 18.22 13.28
N GLN A 179 7.46 18.13 11.95
CA GLN A 179 7.45 19.31 11.08
C GLN A 179 6.08 19.97 10.94
N THR A 180 5.02 19.34 11.43
CA THR A 180 3.64 19.87 11.34
C THR A 180 3.00 20.02 12.71
N ALA A 181 2.45 21.19 13.01
CA ALA A 181 1.80 21.48 14.30
C ALA A 181 0.33 21.03 14.37
N ARG A 182 -0.37 21.00 13.22
CA ARG A 182 -1.80 20.64 13.12
C ARG A 182 -2.01 19.35 12.35
N LEU A 183 -2.85 18.46 12.87
CA LEU A 183 -3.16 17.19 12.21
C LEU A 183 -3.86 17.40 10.85
N GLU A 184 -4.70 18.43 10.70
CA GLU A 184 -5.32 18.79 9.42
C GLU A 184 -4.29 18.98 8.30
N LEU A 185 -3.24 19.77 8.55
CA LEU A 185 -2.19 20.00 7.56
C LEU A 185 -1.36 18.73 7.31
N PHE A 186 -1.17 17.92 8.34
CA PHE A 186 -0.46 16.65 8.22
C PHE A 186 -1.23 15.64 7.38
N VAL A 187 -2.56 15.62 7.44
CA VAL A 187 -3.43 14.73 6.65
C VAL A 187 -3.60 15.24 5.23
N ARG A 188 -3.84 16.56 5.04
CA ARG A 188 -3.98 17.14 3.69
C ARG A 188 -2.70 17.03 2.86
N GLY A 189 -1.53 17.02 3.49
CA GLY A 189 -0.24 16.92 2.79
C GLY A 189 -0.12 15.67 1.93
N PRO A 190 -0.21 14.46 2.50
CA PRO A 190 -0.15 13.22 1.74
C PRO A 190 -1.27 13.05 0.71
N ILE A 191 -2.49 13.53 0.99
CA ILE A 191 -3.61 13.52 0.03
C ILE A 191 -3.19 14.19 -1.28
N PHE A 192 -2.59 15.38 -1.21
CA PHE A 192 -2.11 16.08 -2.40
C PHE A 192 -0.79 15.51 -2.95
N ASN A 193 0.21 15.33 -2.09
CA ASN A 193 1.57 14.97 -2.53
C ASN A 193 1.64 13.57 -3.16
N HIS A 194 0.84 12.61 -2.67
CA HIS A 194 0.86 11.22 -3.13
C HIS A 194 -0.26 10.87 -4.10
N MET A 195 -1.40 11.56 -4.05
CA MET A 195 -2.58 11.20 -4.85
C MET A 195 -3.01 12.29 -5.84
N GLY A 196 -2.47 13.51 -5.73
CA GLY A 196 -2.92 14.67 -6.51
C GLY A 196 -4.16 15.36 -5.93
N ILE A 197 -4.91 14.67 -5.07
CA ILE A 197 -6.22 15.14 -4.62
C ILE A 197 -6.17 16.50 -3.92
N THR A 198 -6.94 17.46 -4.42
CA THR A 198 -6.96 18.84 -3.94
C THR A 198 -7.98 19.04 -2.82
N SER A 199 -7.66 19.95 -1.88
CA SER A 199 -8.50 20.26 -0.73
C SER A 199 -8.32 21.71 -0.27
N ASN A 200 -9.39 22.27 0.31
CA ASN A 200 -9.34 23.57 0.99
C ASN A 200 -9.04 23.42 2.49
N PRO A 201 -8.31 24.36 3.10
CA PRO A 201 -8.19 24.44 4.55
C PRO A 201 -9.55 24.62 5.21
N LEU A 202 -9.75 24.01 6.38
CA LEU A 202 -10.98 24.16 7.14
C LEU A 202 -11.07 25.57 7.75
N SER A 203 -12.25 26.19 7.62
CA SER A 203 -12.55 27.44 8.33
C SER A 203 -12.47 27.25 9.84
N ALA A 204 -12.32 28.35 10.59
CA ALA A 204 -12.29 28.30 12.05
C ALA A 204 -13.55 27.64 12.66
N GLU A 205 -14.72 27.84 12.02
CA GLU A 205 -15.98 27.22 12.43
C GLU A 205 -15.97 25.70 12.19
N GLN A 206 -15.52 25.25 11.02
CA GLN A 206 -15.38 23.82 10.71
C GLN A 206 -14.38 23.13 11.63
N ARG A 207 -13.25 23.79 11.95
CA ARG A 207 -12.26 23.25 12.89
C ARG A 207 -12.79 23.13 14.32
N ALA A 208 -13.63 24.07 14.74
CA ALA A 208 -14.29 24.00 16.04
C ALA A 208 -15.30 22.84 16.14
N ALA A 209 -15.73 22.28 15.00
CA ALA A 209 -16.62 21.11 14.95
C ALA A 209 -15.88 19.76 14.99
N LEU A 210 -14.54 19.76 14.89
CA LEU A 210 -13.76 18.52 14.97
C LEU A 210 -13.81 17.90 16.38
N PRO A 211 -13.72 16.56 16.51
CA PRO A 211 -13.87 15.86 17.79
C PRO A 211 -12.89 16.28 18.89
N THR A 212 -11.65 16.63 18.50
CA THR A 212 -10.60 17.09 19.42
C THR A 212 -10.01 18.38 18.85
N ALA A 213 -10.43 19.53 19.39
CA ALA A 213 -10.06 20.82 18.85
C ALA A 213 -8.83 21.40 19.56
N ARG A 214 -7.72 21.54 18.83
CA ARG A 214 -6.69 22.55 19.11
C ARG A 214 -6.76 23.63 18.04
N VAL A 215 -7.47 24.71 18.34
CA VAL A 215 -7.82 25.77 17.36
C VAL A 215 -6.65 26.72 17.07
N ASP A 216 -5.64 26.78 17.95
CA ASP A 216 -4.73 27.93 18.07
C ASP A 216 -3.29 27.76 17.55
N ALA A 217 -2.90 26.61 16.98
CA ALA A 217 -1.57 26.50 16.38
C ALA A 217 -1.60 27.06 14.95
N SER A 218 -0.87 28.15 14.68
CA SER A 218 -0.72 28.67 13.32
C SER A 218 -0.03 27.64 12.41
N ALA A 219 -0.27 27.75 11.11
CA ALA A 219 0.44 26.97 10.11
C ALA A 219 1.97 27.09 10.23
N ILE A 220 2.65 25.96 10.14
CA ILE A 220 4.07 25.90 9.84
C ILE A 220 4.21 26.01 8.32
N ASN A 221 5.17 26.79 7.82
CA ASN A 221 5.38 27.00 6.40
C ASN A 221 6.80 26.61 5.98
N THR A 222 6.85 25.64 5.06
CA THR A 222 7.94 25.10 4.22
C THR A 222 8.36 23.66 4.59
N LYS A 223 8.70 22.73 3.69
CA LYS A 223 8.80 22.71 2.22
C LYS A 223 8.72 21.26 1.66
N GLN A 224 8.70 20.24 2.54
CA GLN A 224 8.74 18.82 2.15
C GLN A 224 7.72 17.97 2.92
N ALA A 225 6.92 17.20 2.20
CA ALA A 225 5.84 16.35 2.70
C ALA A 225 4.77 17.07 3.54
N VAL A 226 4.68 18.40 3.43
CA VAL A 226 3.70 19.27 4.11
C VAL A 226 3.15 20.25 3.09
N ILE A 227 1.88 20.65 3.26
CA ILE A 227 1.25 21.69 2.44
C ILE A 227 0.99 22.95 3.27
N PRO A 228 0.94 24.14 2.64
CA PRO A 228 0.55 25.37 3.32
C PRO A 228 -0.92 25.33 3.78
N ASP A 229 -1.27 26.24 4.68
CA ASP A 229 -2.66 26.48 5.12
C ASP A 229 -3.42 27.33 4.09
N GLU A 230 -3.35 26.91 2.83
CA GLU A 230 -3.96 27.51 1.66
C GLU A 230 -4.65 26.42 0.82
N PRO A 231 -5.61 26.77 -0.04
CA PRO A 231 -6.13 25.86 -1.07
C PRO A 231 -5.00 25.20 -1.85
N THR A 232 -5.04 23.88 -2.02
CA THR A 232 -4.23 23.22 -3.03
C THR A 232 -4.97 23.28 -4.36
N LEU A 233 -4.22 23.37 -5.45
CA LEU A 233 -4.74 23.46 -6.80
C LEU A 233 -3.84 22.58 -7.67
N ASP A 234 -4.40 21.98 -8.70
CA ASP A 234 -3.62 21.33 -9.74
C ASP A 234 -4.10 21.74 -11.15
N LEU A 235 -3.68 20.99 -12.16
CA LEU A 235 -3.95 21.29 -13.56
C LEU A 235 -4.46 20.03 -14.27
N ASP A 236 -5.61 19.55 -13.83
CA ASP A 236 -6.36 18.51 -14.53
C ASP A 236 -7.73 19.03 -15.03
N ASP A 237 -8.58 18.11 -15.49
CA ASP A 237 -9.92 18.43 -16.02
C ASP A 237 -11.03 18.42 -14.95
N VAL A 238 -10.68 18.17 -13.68
CA VAL A 238 -11.60 18.07 -12.54
C VAL A 238 -11.60 19.38 -11.74
N PRO A 239 -12.76 19.94 -11.36
CA PRO A 239 -12.79 21.21 -10.63
C PRO A 239 -12.32 21.13 -9.18
N ASP A 240 -11.33 21.96 -8.83
CA ASP A 240 -10.87 22.14 -7.45
C ASP A 240 -11.90 22.78 -6.49
N PRO A 241 -11.93 22.39 -5.19
CA PRO A 241 -11.25 21.23 -4.63
C PRO A 241 -12.00 19.92 -4.94
N GLU A 242 -11.26 18.85 -5.16
CA GLU A 242 -11.83 17.52 -5.41
C GLU A 242 -12.34 16.87 -4.11
N LEU A 243 -11.57 17.00 -3.02
CA LEU A 243 -12.02 16.57 -1.70
C LEU A 243 -12.81 17.68 -1.01
N LEU A 244 -14.11 17.45 -0.84
CA LEU A 244 -15.00 18.40 -0.19
C LEU A 244 -14.65 18.54 1.30
N ALA A 245 -14.94 19.72 1.85
CA ALA A 245 -14.67 20.00 3.26
C ALA A 245 -15.41 19.07 4.23
N ALA A 246 -16.57 18.54 3.85
CA ALA A 246 -17.31 17.56 4.66
C ALA A 246 -16.55 16.22 4.75
N ASP A 247 -16.05 15.73 3.61
CA ASP A 247 -15.27 14.49 3.55
C ASP A 247 -13.92 14.65 4.26
N LEU A 248 -13.29 15.83 4.15
CA LEU A 248 -12.10 16.16 4.93
C LEU A 248 -12.37 16.17 6.45
N ILE A 249 -13.52 16.68 6.89
CA ILE A 249 -13.92 16.64 8.32
C ILE A 249 -14.14 15.21 8.79
N ASP A 250 -14.79 14.37 7.98
CA ASP A 250 -15.02 12.97 8.30
C ASP A 250 -13.69 12.20 8.35
N LEU A 251 -12.81 12.37 7.34
CA LEU A 251 -11.46 11.80 7.33
C LEU A 251 -10.64 12.21 8.55
N LEU A 252 -10.66 13.49 8.92
CA LEU A 252 -9.99 13.96 10.13
C LEU A 252 -10.62 13.38 11.39
N SER A 253 -11.94 13.19 11.42
CA SER A 253 -12.64 12.56 12.54
C SER A 253 -12.21 11.10 12.72
N PHE A 254 -11.98 10.36 11.63
CA PHE A 254 -11.38 9.03 11.69
C PHE A 254 -10.01 9.06 12.40
N VAL A 255 -9.10 9.93 11.97
CA VAL A 255 -7.75 10.02 12.56
C VAL A 255 -7.77 10.52 14.01
N LEU A 256 -8.57 11.55 14.31
CA LEU A 256 -8.66 12.16 15.65
C LEU A 256 -9.29 11.23 16.70
N LEU A 257 -10.20 10.35 16.26
CA LEU A 257 -10.91 9.43 17.13
C LEU A 257 -10.29 8.04 17.17
N LEU A 258 -9.21 7.77 16.43
CA LEU A 258 -8.52 6.48 16.48
C LEU A 258 -7.85 6.29 17.85
N ALA A 259 -8.24 5.21 18.56
CA ALA A 259 -7.81 4.98 19.93
C ALA A 259 -6.30 4.70 20.04
N ALA A 260 -5.74 4.92 21.23
CA ALA A 260 -4.44 4.35 21.56
C ALA A 260 -4.60 2.82 21.74
N PRO A 261 -3.61 2.01 21.38
CA PRO A 261 -3.67 0.56 21.55
C PRO A 261 -3.66 0.20 23.04
N GLU A 262 -4.54 -0.71 23.47
CA GLU A 262 -4.60 -1.16 24.86
C GLU A 262 -3.33 -1.96 25.24
N PRO A 263 -2.60 -1.57 26.30
CA PRO A 263 -1.44 -2.32 26.75
C PRO A 263 -1.84 -3.64 27.43
N ASP A 264 -0.97 -4.63 27.36
CA ASP A 264 -1.17 -5.91 28.03
C ASP A 264 -1.15 -5.74 29.57
N GLU A 265 -1.80 -6.64 30.29
CA GLU A 265 -1.67 -6.69 31.75
C GLU A 265 -0.20 -6.89 32.15
N PRO A 266 0.34 -6.08 33.09
CA PRO A 266 1.71 -6.25 33.56
C PRO A 266 1.97 -7.65 34.13
N SER A 267 3.08 -8.24 33.71
CA SER A 267 3.57 -9.50 34.25
C SER A 267 4.89 -9.27 35.01
N PRO A 268 5.34 -10.20 35.86
CA PRO A 268 6.65 -10.06 36.51
C PRO A 268 7.80 -9.89 35.53
N GLU A 269 7.67 -10.41 34.31
CA GLU A 269 8.65 -10.26 33.24
C GLU A 269 8.65 -8.85 32.67
N THR A 270 7.48 -8.33 32.29
CA THR A 270 7.36 -6.98 31.72
C THR A 270 7.66 -5.89 32.75
N GLU A 271 7.41 -6.14 34.05
CA GLU A 271 7.83 -5.24 35.14
C GLU A 271 9.36 -5.18 35.30
N ARG A 272 10.06 -6.31 35.15
CA ARG A 272 11.54 -6.33 35.13
C ARG A 272 12.08 -5.66 33.87
N GLY A 273 11.41 -5.86 32.74
CA GLY A 273 11.69 -5.17 31.49
C GLY A 273 11.59 -3.66 31.63
N ARG A 274 10.49 -3.15 32.19
CA ARG A 274 10.30 -1.72 32.49
C ARG A 274 11.38 -1.18 33.43
N ALA A 275 11.70 -1.92 34.49
CA ALA A 275 12.78 -1.52 35.40
C ALA A 275 14.15 -1.48 34.69
N THR A 276 14.37 -2.37 33.71
CA THR A 276 15.59 -2.37 32.89
C THR A 276 15.61 -1.19 31.93
N PHE A 277 14.48 -0.88 31.28
CA PHE A 277 14.27 0.29 30.42
C PHE A 277 14.64 1.60 31.13
N GLU A 278 14.13 1.80 32.35
CA GLU A 278 14.48 2.95 33.21
C GLU A 278 15.96 2.91 33.66
N ARG A 279 16.45 1.73 34.05
CA ARG A 279 17.84 1.55 34.53
C ARG A 279 18.88 1.91 33.48
N ILE A 280 18.62 1.60 32.21
CA ILE A 280 19.53 1.93 31.10
C ILE A 280 19.21 3.28 30.45
N ARG A 281 18.23 4.03 30.97
CA ARG A 281 17.87 5.40 30.57
C ARG A 281 17.16 5.53 29.21
N CYS A 282 16.45 4.50 28.76
CA CYS A 282 15.58 4.63 27.59
C CYS A 282 14.48 5.70 27.79
N ASP A 283 14.04 5.90 29.03
CA ASP A 283 13.06 6.90 29.46
C ASP A 283 13.56 8.34 29.38
N GLY A 284 14.85 8.57 29.09
CA GLY A 284 15.40 9.91 28.86
C GLY A 284 14.85 10.59 27.60
N CYS A 285 14.52 9.82 26.56
CA CYS A 285 13.83 10.31 25.35
C CYS A 285 12.39 9.74 25.27
N HIS A 286 12.20 8.49 25.69
CA HIS A 286 10.89 7.83 25.67
C HIS A 286 10.15 8.00 27.00
N LEU A 287 9.83 9.26 27.32
CA LEU A 287 9.18 9.65 28.56
C LEU A 287 7.87 8.85 28.80
N PRO A 288 7.70 8.18 29.95
CA PRO A 288 6.57 7.26 30.15
C PRO A 288 5.19 7.87 29.93
N SER A 289 4.98 9.13 30.32
CA SER A 289 3.72 9.84 30.09
C SER A 289 3.90 11.33 29.83
N LEU A 290 2.96 11.89 29.06
CA LEU A 290 2.77 13.33 28.87
C LEU A 290 1.42 13.75 29.44
N ARG A 291 1.36 14.93 30.07
CA ARG A 291 0.12 15.45 30.61
C ARG A 291 -0.76 16.11 29.54
N GLY A 292 -1.96 15.57 29.35
CA GLY A 292 -3.00 16.13 28.49
C GLY A 292 -4.21 16.67 29.26
N PRO A 293 -5.18 17.27 28.56
CA PRO A 293 -6.43 17.75 29.18
C PRO A 293 -7.29 16.61 29.77
N ARG A 294 -7.05 15.37 29.33
CA ARG A 294 -7.74 14.16 29.83
C ARG A 294 -7.04 13.50 31.02
N GLY A 295 -5.81 13.90 31.34
CA GLY A 295 -4.96 13.25 32.33
C GLY A 295 -3.60 12.86 31.75
N GLU A 296 -2.93 11.92 32.41
CA GLU A 296 -1.65 11.36 31.96
C GLU A 296 -1.87 10.46 30.73
N LEU A 297 -1.08 10.67 29.67
CA LEU A 297 -1.10 9.92 28.42
C LEU A 297 0.19 9.09 28.31
N PRO A 298 0.16 7.76 28.47
CA PRO A 298 1.36 6.95 28.54
C PRO A 298 1.87 6.58 27.13
N ALA A 299 2.33 7.59 26.40
CA ALA A 299 2.78 7.45 25.01
C ALA A 299 4.23 6.94 24.89
N TYR A 300 5.02 6.95 25.98
CA TYR A 300 6.45 6.64 25.93
C TYR A 300 7.20 7.48 24.88
N SER A 301 6.97 8.79 24.93
CA SER A 301 7.51 9.77 24.00
C SER A 301 7.42 11.16 24.63
N ASP A 302 8.42 11.99 24.38
CA ASP A 302 8.44 13.40 24.75
C ASP A 302 8.01 14.34 23.60
N LEU A 303 7.79 13.80 22.39
CA LEU A 303 7.53 14.52 21.13
C LEU A 303 8.65 15.49 20.70
N LEU A 304 9.84 15.38 21.29
CA LEU A 304 11.00 16.22 20.98
C LEU A 304 11.86 15.60 19.88
N LEU A 305 12.70 16.44 19.27
CA LEU A 305 13.73 16.06 18.32
C LEU A 305 15.01 15.65 19.05
N HIS A 306 15.60 14.53 18.60
CA HIS A 306 16.90 14.03 19.06
C HIS A 306 17.80 13.72 17.87
N ASP A 307 19.10 13.99 18.00
CA ASP A 307 20.11 13.52 17.04
C ASP A 307 20.26 12.00 17.12
N MET A 308 19.89 11.30 16.04
CA MET A 308 19.96 9.83 15.93
C MET A 308 21.27 9.33 15.29
N GLY A 309 22.21 10.22 15.01
CA GLY A 309 23.51 9.92 14.43
C GLY A 309 23.52 9.86 12.90
N ASP A 310 24.72 9.73 12.34
CA ASP A 310 24.93 9.74 10.88
C ASP A 310 24.34 8.52 10.16
N GLU A 311 24.29 7.35 10.81
CA GLU A 311 23.78 6.11 10.19
C GLU A 311 22.27 6.11 9.99
N LEU A 312 21.54 6.88 10.81
CA LEU A 312 20.09 7.09 10.68
C LEU A 312 19.75 8.42 10.03
N ALA A 313 20.73 9.20 9.59
CA ALA A 313 20.48 10.47 8.92
C ALA A 313 19.85 10.24 7.54
N ASP A 314 18.77 10.95 7.25
CA ASP A 314 18.12 10.96 5.92
C ASP A 314 18.58 12.14 5.04
N GLY A 315 19.43 13.02 5.60
CA GLY A 315 19.92 14.22 4.93
C GLY A 315 18.90 15.35 4.76
N PHE A 316 17.61 15.11 5.00
CA PHE A 316 16.56 16.09 4.78
C PHE A 316 16.32 16.96 6.02
N ALA A 317 16.53 18.26 5.86
CA ALA A 317 16.10 19.24 6.86
C ALA A 317 14.60 19.53 6.71
N MET A 318 13.86 19.49 7.83
CA MET A 318 12.44 19.84 7.88
C MET A 318 12.22 20.87 8.97
N GLU A 319 12.03 22.13 8.55
CA GLU A 319 12.02 23.29 9.45
C GLU A 319 13.35 23.41 10.22
N ALA A 320 13.31 23.41 11.56
CA ALA A 320 14.49 23.49 12.41
C ALA A 320 15.17 22.13 12.66
N ALA A 321 14.57 21.03 12.20
CA ALA A 321 15.16 19.70 12.28
C ALA A 321 16.18 19.50 11.16
N THR A 322 17.37 19.01 11.51
CA THR A 322 18.42 18.60 10.56
C THR A 322 18.14 17.19 10.02
N GLY A 323 18.94 16.75 9.04
CA GLY A 323 18.86 15.39 8.49
C GLY A 323 19.08 14.27 9.51
N ARG A 324 19.77 14.55 10.62
CA ARG A 324 20.07 13.57 11.68
C ARG A 324 19.00 13.49 12.77
N GLU A 325 18.10 14.45 12.80
CA GLU A 325 17.17 14.61 13.92
C GLU A 325 15.80 14.05 13.62
N PHE A 326 15.24 13.34 14.59
CA PHE A 326 13.94 12.71 14.48
C PHE A 326 13.16 12.89 15.78
N ARG A 327 11.84 12.94 15.64
CA ARG A 327 10.91 12.98 16.77
C ARG A 327 10.82 11.59 17.39
N THR A 328 10.86 11.49 18.72
CA THR A 328 10.46 10.25 19.42
C THR A 328 9.03 9.88 19.00
N GLN A 329 8.86 8.71 18.38
CA GLN A 329 7.52 8.22 18.06
C GLN A 329 6.90 7.60 19.33
N PRO A 330 5.57 7.68 19.51
CA PRO A 330 4.92 6.98 20.63
C PRO A 330 5.19 5.47 20.53
N LEU A 331 5.50 4.81 21.65
CA LEU A 331 5.77 3.36 21.66
C LEU A 331 4.54 2.50 21.90
N TRP A 332 3.36 3.10 22.14
CA TRP A 332 2.13 2.31 22.22
C TRP A 332 1.90 1.56 20.89
N GLY A 333 1.42 0.31 20.95
CA GLY A 333 1.21 -0.49 19.73
C GLY A 333 2.47 -0.99 19.02
N ILE A 334 3.68 -0.76 19.56
CA ILE A 334 4.93 -1.06 18.84
C ILE A 334 5.08 -2.55 18.47
N ALA A 335 4.45 -3.46 19.22
CA ALA A 335 4.46 -4.89 18.92
C ALA A 335 3.95 -5.21 17.50
N ALA A 336 2.99 -4.43 16.99
CA ALA A 336 2.35 -4.67 15.70
C ALA A 336 2.73 -3.66 14.61
N ALA A 337 3.70 -2.79 14.89
CA ALA A 337 4.07 -1.67 14.01
C ALA A 337 5.21 -1.97 13.02
N SER A 338 5.72 -3.22 12.97
CA SER A 338 6.82 -3.59 12.07
C SER A 338 6.47 -3.34 10.59
N PRO A 339 7.40 -2.79 9.78
CA PRO A 339 8.82 -2.56 10.10
C PRO A 339 9.12 -1.30 10.91
N TYR A 340 10.31 -1.25 11.53
CA TYR A 340 10.71 -0.20 12.48
C TYR A 340 11.69 0.82 11.89
N LEU A 341 11.88 1.92 12.63
CA LEU A 341 12.61 3.13 12.21
C LEU A 341 11.86 3.93 11.13
N HIS A 342 12.50 4.99 10.62
CA HIS A 342 11.81 5.95 9.75
C HIS A 342 11.69 5.47 8.29
N ASP A 343 12.49 4.48 7.92
CA ASP A 343 12.64 3.90 6.58
C ASP A 343 12.40 2.37 6.57
N GLY A 344 11.93 1.81 7.69
CA GLY A 344 11.59 0.39 7.80
C GLY A 344 12.78 -0.57 7.86
N ARG A 345 14.04 -0.10 7.90
CA ARG A 345 15.20 -1.02 7.74
C ARG A 345 15.33 -2.10 8.82
N ALA A 346 14.67 -1.93 9.97
CA ALA A 346 14.71 -2.88 11.07
C ALA A 346 13.42 -3.72 11.10
N SER A 347 13.55 -5.04 10.98
CA SER A 347 12.43 -5.99 11.02
C SER A 347 12.00 -6.34 12.46
N THR A 348 12.91 -6.19 13.43
CA THR A 348 12.66 -6.47 14.85
C THR A 348 12.91 -5.25 15.75
N ILE A 349 12.29 -5.25 16.94
CA ILE A 349 12.52 -4.21 17.96
C ILE A 349 13.97 -4.24 18.44
N ASP A 350 14.56 -5.43 18.58
CA ASP A 350 15.97 -5.60 18.95
C ASP A 350 16.90 -4.95 17.92
N ASP A 351 16.68 -5.21 16.63
CA ASP A 351 17.45 -4.53 15.56
C ASP A 351 17.26 -3.02 15.65
N ALA A 352 16.02 -2.54 15.76
CA ALA A 352 15.74 -1.11 15.85
C ALA A 352 16.53 -0.44 16.99
N ILE A 353 16.58 -1.04 18.18
CA ILE A 353 17.39 -0.54 19.32
C ILE A 353 18.88 -0.52 18.95
N ARG A 354 19.40 -1.59 18.33
CA ARG A 354 20.82 -1.69 17.93
C ARG A 354 21.23 -0.65 16.90
N TRP A 355 20.31 -0.15 16.09
CA TRP A 355 20.58 0.91 15.12
C TRP A 355 20.57 2.32 15.71
N HIS A 356 20.18 2.53 16.97
CA HIS A 356 20.17 3.85 17.58
C HIS A 356 21.59 4.44 17.67
N GLY A 357 21.77 5.67 17.19
CA GLY A 357 23.02 6.42 17.25
C GLY A 357 22.85 7.77 17.95
N GLY A 358 23.81 8.68 17.73
CA GLY A 358 23.74 10.06 18.24
C GLY A 358 23.57 10.13 19.76
N GLU A 359 22.57 10.88 20.21
CA GLU A 359 22.21 11.04 21.64
C GLU A 359 21.89 9.69 22.31
N ALA A 360 21.32 8.74 21.55
CA ALA A 360 20.95 7.43 22.07
C ALA A 360 22.09 6.40 22.08
N ALA A 361 23.27 6.73 21.52
CA ALA A 361 24.38 5.77 21.42
C ALA A 361 24.84 5.19 22.79
N PRO A 362 24.97 5.98 23.88
CA PRO A 362 25.31 5.43 25.20
C PRO A 362 24.24 4.45 25.74
N ILE A 363 22.96 4.72 25.48
CA ILE A 363 21.84 3.87 25.90
C ILE A 363 21.80 2.58 25.08
N ARG A 364 22.03 2.65 23.77
CA ARG A 364 22.23 1.47 22.92
C ARG A 364 23.39 0.62 23.42
N ASP A 365 24.54 1.22 23.72
CA ASP A 365 25.71 0.48 24.20
C ASP A 365 25.43 -0.20 25.55
N ALA A 366 24.63 0.43 26.41
CA ALA A 366 24.14 -0.18 27.65
C ALA A 366 23.18 -1.36 27.37
N TYR A 367 22.30 -1.25 26.39
CA TYR A 367 21.44 -2.36 25.93
C TYR A 367 22.26 -3.55 25.38
N LEU A 368 23.29 -3.28 24.57
CA LEU A 368 24.20 -4.29 24.05
C LEU A 368 24.99 -5.01 25.16
N ALA A 369 25.23 -4.33 26.29
CA ALA A 369 25.92 -4.88 27.46
C ALA A 369 25.02 -5.72 28.39
N LEU A 370 23.69 -5.70 28.19
CA LEU A 370 22.76 -6.57 28.92
C LEU A 370 23.04 -8.05 28.61
N ASP A 371 22.66 -8.93 29.53
CA ASP A 371 22.56 -10.36 29.20
C ASP A 371 21.29 -10.67 28.39
N ASP A 372 21.21 -11.87 27.82
CA ASP A 372 20.06 -12.27 26.98
C ASP A 372 18.74 -12.19 27.75
N SER A 373 18.74 -12.55 29.04
CA SER A 373 17.52 -12.52 29.86
C SER A 373 17.03 -11.10 30.13
N GLU A 374 17.93 -10.16 30.33
CA GLU A 374 17.58 -8.75 30.52
C GLU A 374 17.09 -8.13 29.20
N ARG A 375 17.70 -8.48 28.07
CA ARG A 375 17.21 -8.06 26.74
C ARG A 375 15.81 -8.60 26.46
N ASP A 376 15.58 -9.90 26.64
CA ASP A 376 14.28 -10.52 26.41
C ASP A 376 13.18 -9.86 27.28
N GLN A 377 13.51 -9.54 28.55
CA GLN A 377 12.60 -8.83 29.44
C GLN A 377 12.27 -7.42 28.95
N LEU A 378 13.26 -6.67 28.48
CA LEU A 378 13.04 -5.33 27.93
C LEU A 378 12.19 -5.39 26.66
N ILE A 379 12.47 -6.32 25.75
CA ILE A 379 11.67 -6.53 24.53
C ILE A 379 10.23 -6.94 24.90
N ALA A 380 10.05 -7.86 25.85
CA ALA A 380 8.72 -8.25 26.33
C ALA A 380 7.94 -7.07 26.93
N PHE A 381 8.62 -6.14 27.60
CA PHE A 381 8.01 -4.90 28.06
C PHE A 381 7.56 -4.01 26.90
N LEU A 382 8.40 -3.80 25.88
CA LEU A 382 8.02 -3.00 24.71
C LEU A 382 6.84 -3.62 23.96
N GLU A 383 6.85 -4.95 23.78
CA GLU A 383 5.73 -5.67 23.17
C GLU A 383 4.44 -5.56 23.99
N SER A 384 4.53 -5.37 25.32
CA SER A 384 3.37 -5.20 26.19
C SER A 384 2.70 -3.82 26.10
N LEU A 385 3.28 -2.87 25.35
CA LEU A 385 2.71 -1.53 25.15
C LEU A 385 1.52 -1.51 24.17
N GLY A 386 0.97 -2.69 23.85
CA GLY A 386 -0.29 -2.88 23.15
C GLY A 386 -0.13 -3.43 21.73
N GLY A 387 -1.21 -4.02 21.22
CA GLY A 387 -1.27 -4.57 19.86
C GLY A 387 -0.68 -5.96 19.68
N LYS A 388 -0.04 -6.55 20.71
CA LYS A 388 0.61 -7.87 20.62
C LYS A 388 -0.32 -8.99 20.12
N ALA A 389 -1.57 -9.00 20.60
CA ALA A 389 -2.58 -9.98 20.17
C ALA A 389 -3.03 -9.82 18.69
N GLN A 390 -2.79 -8.64 18.11
CA GLN A 390 -3.16 -8.30 16.73
C GLN A 390 -1.93 -8.21 15.81
N GLN A 391 -0.74 -8.56 16.28
CA GLN A 391 0.46 -8.66 15.44
C GLN A 391 0.26 -9.77 14.40
N SER A 392 0.55 -9.46 13.14
CA SER A 392 0.51 -10.43 12.03
C SER A 392 1.82 -10.40 11.25
N GLU A 393 2.17 -11.54 10.64
CA GLU A 393 3.23 -11.61 9.62
C GLU A 393 2.80 -10.96 8.30
N GLY A 394 1.52 -10.63 8.15
CA GLY A 394 0.99 -9.90 7.01
C GLY A 394 -0.18 -8.98 7.34
N LEU A 395 -1.22 -8.97 6.50
CA LEU A 395 -2.45 -8.18 6.73
C LEU A 395 -3.61 -9.00 7.26
N LEU A 396 -3.59 -10.33 7.08
CA LEU A 396 -4.60 -11.18 7.70
C LEU A 396 -4.43 -11.13 9.22
N PRO A 397 -5.49 -10.81 9.98
CA PRO A 397 -5.45 -10.91 11.43
C PRO A 397 -5.12 -12.34 11.88
N PRO A 398 -4.45 -12.49 13.03
CA PRO A 398 -4.17 -13.81 13.59
C PRO A 398 -5.43 -14.68 13.72
N GLY A 399 -5.39 -15.86 13.11
CA GLY A 399 -6.50 -16.81 13.14
C GLY A 399 -7.68 -16.46 12.23
N GLU A 400 -7.53 -15.53 11.29
CA GLU A 400 -8.57 -15.28 10.28
C GLU A 400 -8.87 -16.57 9.51
N GLY A 401 -10.13 -16.98 9.56
CA GLY A 401 -10.62 -18.16 8.85
C GLY A 401 -10.63 -17.97 7.34
N VAL A 402 -10.85 -19.07 6.62
CA VAL A 402 -11.02 -19.03 5.16
C VAL A 402 -12.44 -18.60 4.81
N PRO A 403 -12.62 -17.72 3.78
CA PRO A 403 -13.94 -17.38 3.29
C PRO A 403 -14.78 -18.61 2.98
N ALA A 404 -16.10 -18.49 3.18
CA ALA A 404 -17.01 -19.61 2.96
C ALA A 404 -17.14 -19.93 1.45
N ASP A 405 -17.48 -21.18 1.13
CA ASP A 405 -17.74 -21.61 -0.25
C ASP A 405 -18.67 -20.65 -1.00
N GLY A 406 -18.23 -20.19 -2.18
CA GLY A 406 -18.98 -19.25 -3.00
C GLY A 406 -18.78 -17.78 -2.64
N GLU A 407 -17.94 -17.45 -1.65
CA GLU A 407 -17.48 -16.09 -1.39
C GLU A 407 -16.19 -15.78 -2.18
N TYR A 408 -15.88 -14.50 -2.34
CA TYR A 408 -14.60 -14.06 -2.89
C TYR A 408 -13.44 -14.58 -2.02
N GLY A 409 -12.39 -15.12 -2.65
CA GLY A 409 -11.21 -15.62 -1.94
C GLY A 409 -11.40 -17.00 -1.29
N ALA A 410 -12.58 -17.62 -1.46
CA ALA A 410 -12.82 -18.98 -1.04
C ALA A 410 -12.06 -19.98 -1.95
N PRO A 411 -11.68 -21.15 -1.43
CA PRO A 411 -11.17 -22.24 -2.26
C PRO A 411 -12.26 -22.78 -3.18
N LEU A 412 -11.87 -23.58 -4.17
CA LEU A 412 -12.78 -24.48 -4.88
C LEU A 412 -13.56 -25.34 -3.87
N SER A 413 -14.83 -25.62 -4.14
CA SER A 413 -15.68 -26.40 -3.22
C SER A 413 -15.21 -27.85 -3.05
N ASP A 414 -15.60 -28.44 -1.92
CA ASP A 414 -15.40 -29.86 -1.59
C ASP A 414 -13.94 -30.34 -1.63
N LEU A 415 -12.98 -29.49 -1.20
CA LEU A 415 -11.58 -29.92 -1.09
C LEU A 415 -11.39 -31.01 -0.03
N GLU A 416 -10.65 -32.05 -0.40
CA GLU A 416 -10.11 -33.04 0.53
C GLU A 416 -9.27 -32.37 1.63
N PRO A 417 -9.25 -32.90 2.88
CA PRO A 417 -8.60 -32.26 4.02
C PRO A 417 -7.14 -31.86 3.78
N ASP A 418 -6.36 -32.70 3.11
CA ASP A 418 -4.94 -32.41 2.84
C ASP A 418 -4.78 -31.22 1.86
N ARG A 419 -5.66 -31.10 0.87
CA ARG A 419 -5.68 -29.96 -0.07
C ARG A 419 -6.15 -28.68 0.61
N ARG A 420 -7.12 -28.79 1.53
CA ARG A 420 -7.58 -27.68 2.36
C ARG A 420 -6.45 -27.11 3.22
N ALA A 421 -5.69 -27.98 3.89
CA ALA A 421 -4.54 -27.58 4.70
C ALA A 421 -3.44 -26.93 3.85
N LEU A 422 -3.17 -27.46 2.65
CA LEU A 422 -2.19 -26.87 1.74
C LEU A 422 -2.62 -25.49 1.23
N PHE A 423 -3.91 -25.29 0.92
CA PHE A 423 -4.45 -23.97 0.60
C PHE A 423 -4.25 -22.99 1.76
N GLU A 424 -4.56 -23.39 2.99
CA GLU A 424 -4.43 -22.51 4.17
C GLU A 424 -2.98 -22.08 4.41
N ARG A 425 -2.05 -23.04 4.30
CA ARG A 425 -0.61 -22.73 4.36
C ARG A 425 -0.19 -21.79 3.23
N GLY A 426 -0.65 -22.04 2.01
CA GLY A 426 -0.37 -21.21 0.86
C GLY A 426 -0.93 -19.79 0.99
N ARG A 427 -2.16 -19.65 1.52
CA ARG A 427 -2.80 -18.35 1.79
C ARG A 427 -1.98 -17.54 2.80
N SER A 428 -1.53 -18.18 3.88
CA SER A 428 -0.68 -17.52 4.88
C SER A 428 0.64 -17.06 4.27
N LEU A 429 1.29 -17.86 3.43
CA LEU A 429 2.52 -17.46 2.74
C LEU A 429 2.30 -16.38 1.68
N PHE A 430 1.15 -16.38 1.00
CA PHE A 430 0.77 -15.35 0.03
C PHE A 430 0.54 -13.99 0.71
N ASP A 431 0.02 -14.01 1.94
CA ASP A 431 -0.19 -12.83 2.79
C ASP A 431 1.08 -12.36 3.51
N ARG A 432 2.10 -13.20 3.68
CA ARG A 432 3.26 -12.90 4.51
C ARG A 432 4.14 -11.80 3.92
N ASP A 433 4.51 -10.81 4.73
CA ASP A 433 5.61 -9.89 4.40
C ASP A 433 6.96 -10.63 4.51
N PHE A 434 7.77 -10.53 3.48
CA PHE A 434 9.17 -10.94 3.51
C PHE A 434 10.01 -9.72 3.90
N ALA A 435 10.85 -9.85 4.94
CA ALA A 435 11.72 -8.76 5.36
C ALA A 435 12.92 -8.58 4.41
N LEU A 436 13.55 -7.41 4.43
CA LEU A 436 14.82 -7.18 3.72
C LEU A 436 15.91 -8.18 4.16
N THR A 437 15.90 -8.57 5.44
CA THR A 437 16.81 -9.59 6.00
C THR A 437 16.50 -11.02 5.54
N GLU A 438 15.38 -11.23 4.86
CA GLU A 438 14.98 -12.51 4.25
C GLU A 438 15.23 -12.55 2.73
N GLY A 439 15.92 -11.54 2.18
CA GLY A 439 16.36 -11.48 0.78
C GLY A 439 15.40 -10.76 -0.17
N VAL A 440 14.46 -9.97 0.34
CA VAL A 440 13.71 -9.04 -0.52
C VAL A 440 14.66 -7.99 -1.08
N GLY A 441 14.71 -7.90 -2.41
CA GLY A 441 15.57 -6.96 -3.12
C GLY A 441 16.67 -7.66 -3.93
N PRO A 442 17.78 -6.96 -4.27
CA PRO A 442 18.08 -5.57 -3.96
C PRO A 442 17.13 -4.54 -4.63
N LEU A 443 16.36 -4.98 -5.62
CA LEU A 443 15.30 -4.22 -6.30
C LEU A 443 13.99 -5.03 -6.23
N PHE A 444 12.87 -4.38 -5.95
CA PHE A 444 11.57 -5.05 -5.81
C PHE A 444 10.39 -4.11 -6.11
N ASN A 445 9.23 -4.69 -6.44
CA ASN A 445 7.94 -4.02 -6.59
C ASN A 445 7.02 -4.27 -5.39
N GLY A 446 7.19 -5.39 -4.72
CA GLY A 446 6.47 -5.73 -3.48
C GLY A 446 7.34 -6.56 -2.54
N ASP A 447 6.83 -6.77 -1.35
CA ASP A 447 7.42 -7.60 -0.28
C ASP A 447 6.48 -8.73 0.16
N ALA A 448 5.35 -8.91 -0.54
CA ALA A 448 4.43 -10.04 -0.41
C ALA A 448 3.67 -10.22 -1.73
N CYS A 449 3.12 -11.41 -1.99
CA CYS A 449 2.24 -11.62 -3.16
C CYS A 449 0.99 -10.74 -3.07
N ARG A 450 0.44 -10.59 -1.86
CA ARG A 450 -0.71 -9.71 -1.60
C ARG A 450 -0.44 -8.23 -1.80
N SER A 451 0.81 -7.77 -1.87
CA SER A 451 1.13 -6.35 -2.04
C SER A 451 0.54 -5.81 -3.36
N CYS A 452 0.34 -6.69 -4.34
CA CYS A 452 -0.31 -6.38 -5.61
C CYS A 452 -1.66 -7.10 -5.78
N HIS A 453 -1.86 -8.29 -5.21
CA HIS A 453 -3.05 -9.13 -5.45
C HIS A 453 -4.00 -9.19 -4.23
N PHE A 454 -4.83 -8.16 -4.02
CA PHE A 454 -5.62 -8.05 -2.78
C PHE A 454 -7.00 -7.41 -2.90
N ASP A 455 -7.44 -7.00 -4.09
CA ASP A 455 -8.69 -6.28 -4.29
C ASP A 455 -9.70 -7.13 -5.09
N PRO A 456 -10.91 -7.43 -4.55
CA PRO A 456 -11.45 -7.01 -3.25
C PRO A 456 -11.02 -7.87 -2.06
N VAL A 457 -10.29 -8.95 -2.31
CA VAL A 457 -9.77 -9.89 -1.30
C VAL A 457 -8.40 -10.38 -1.72
N ILE A 458 -7.66 -11.01 -0.80
CA ILE A 458 -6.37 -11.65 -1.12
C ILE A 458 -6.52 -12.62 -2.30
N GLY A 459 -5.62 -12.47 -3.28
CA GLY A 459 -5.66 -13.17 -4.56
C GLY A 459 -6.46 -12.45 -5.65
N GLY A 460 -7.14 -11.35 -5.32
CA GLY A 460 -7.83 -10.47 -6.26
C GLY A 460 -6.87 -9.69 -7.18
N ALA A 461 -7.43 -8.75 -7.93
CA ALA A 461 -6.65 -7.81 -8.73
C ALA A 461 -5.97 -6.75 -7.83
N GLY A 462 -5.10 -5.93 -8.42
CA GLY A 462 -4.55 -4.75 -7.75
C GLY A 462 -5.28 -3.47 -8.14
N PRO A 463 -5.51 -2.51 -7.21
CA PRO A 463 -5.97 -1.19 -7.58
C PRO A 463 -4.89 -0.44 -8.38
N GLY A 464 -5.22 0.71 -8.96
CA GLY A 464 -4.21 1.62 -9.51
C GLY A 464 -3.14 1.94 -8.48
N GLY A 465 -1.88 2.01 -8.91
CA GLY A 465 -0.76 2.33 -8.02
C GLY A 465 -0.05 1.11 -7.42
N VAL A 466 -0.37 -0.10 -7.87
CA VAL A 466 0.46 -1.31 -7.63
C VAL A 466 0.85 -2.02 -8.93
N ASP A 467 0.67 -1.34 -10.07
CA ASP A 467 1.00 -1.84 -11.40
C ASP A 467 2.49 -2.19 -11.54
N ALA A 468 2.78 -3.27 -12.26
CA ALA A 468 4.13 -3.59 -12.66
C ALA A 468 4.57 -2.65 -13.78
N MET A 469 5.82 -2.18 -13.73
CA MET A 469 6.39 -1.37 -14.81
C MET A 469 7.30 -2.25 -15.66
N ARG A 470 7.03 -2.32 -16.96
CA ARG A 470 7.96 -2.88 -17.94
C ARG A 470 8.71 -1.76 -18.63
N GLN A 471 9.95 -2.02 -18.97
CA GLN A 471 10.81 -1.12 -19.73
C GLN A 471 11.42 -1.87 -20.91
N GLY A 472 11.65 -1.16 -22.00
CA GLY A 472 12.30 -1.75 -23.16
C GLY A 472 12.44 -0.79 -24.33
N VAL A 473 12.83 -1.37 -25.46
CA VAL A 473 12.76 -0.73 -26.77
C VAL A 473 11.67 -1.42 -27.59
N ALA A 474 11.00 -0.68 -28.48
CA ALA A 474 9.99 -1.27 -29.36
C ALA A 474 10.62 -2.45 -30.15
N GLU A 475 9.97 -3.61 -30.11
CA GLU A 475 10.42 -4.87 -30.76
C GLU A 475 11.82 -5.39 -30.33
N GLY A 476 12.32 -5.03 -29.15
CA GLY A 476 13.61 -5.52 -28.63
C GLY A 476 13.54 -6.13 -27.23
N GLU A 477 14.70 -6.19 -26.55
CA GLU A 477 14.79 -6.72 -25.19
C GLU A 477 13.96 -5.86 -24.22
N ASP A 478 13.31 -6.54 -23.28
CA ASP A 478 12.52 -5.95 -22.23
C ASP A 478 12.97 -6.43 -20.85
N SER A 479 12.58 -5.66 -19.84
CA SER A 479 12.80 -6.03 -18.45
C SER A 479 11.69 -5.42 -17.58
N THR A 480 11.51 -5.99 -16.38
CA THR A 480 10.75 -5.31 -15.33
C THR A 480 11.62 -4.16 -14.81
N LEU A 481 11.00 -3.01 -14.57
CA LEU A 481 11.58 -1.88 -13.87
C LEU A 481 11.01 -1.85 -12.45
N PRO A 482 11.79 -2.27 -11.44
CA PRO A 482 11.33 -2.26 -10.06
C PRO A 482 11.05 -0.83 -9.57
N ARG A 483 10.17 -0.72 -8.58
CA ARG A 483 9.77 0.56 -7.99
C ARG A 483 10.60 0.94 -6.77
N HIS A 484 11.03 -0.07 -6.02
CA HIS A 484 11.76 0.08 -4.78
C HIS A 484 13.14 -0.56 -4.90
N ALA A 485 14.05 -0.05 -4.09
CA ALA A 485 15.35 -0.63 -3.85
C ALA A 485 15.60 -0.65 -2.35
N ILE A 486 16.48 -1.55 -1.90
CA ILE A 486 17.01 -1.49 -0.52
C ILE A 486 17.79 -0.19 -0.28
N SER A 487 18.35 0.37 -1.35
CA SER A 487 18.95 1.70 -1.31
C SER A 487 17.87 2.78 -1.34
N ALA A 488 18.14 3.93 -0.73
CA ALA A 488 17.23 5.08 -0.75
C ALA A 488 17.06 5.78 -2.12
N ASN A 489 17.47 5.13 -3.21
CA ASN A 489 17.35 5.63 -4.57
C ASN A 489 16.19 4.97 -5.30
N ARG A 490 15.52 5.75 -6.14
CA ARG A 490 14.61 5.18 -7.13
C ARG A 490 15.42 4.30 -8.10
N PRO A 491 14.98 3.08 -8.41
CA PRO A 491 15.62 2.28 -9.45
C PRO A 491 15.67 3.05 -10.77
N GLU A 492 16.82 3.08 -11.44
CA GLU A 492 16.97 3.76 -12.72
C GLU A 492 16.63 2.83 -13.89
N PRO A 493 16.11 3.36 -15.02
CA PRO A 493 15.89 2.56 -16.21
C PRO A 493 17.19 1.98 -16.79
N ASP A 494 17.05 0.88 -17.50
CA ASP A 494 18.15 0.30 -18.27
C ASP A 494 18.60 1.27 -19.38
N ALA A 495 19.89 1.25 -19.70
CA ALA A 495 20.46 2.16 -20.68
C ALA A 495 19.88 1.89 -22.08
N GLY A 496 19.35 2.94 -22.73
CA GLY A 496 18.79 2.82 -24.08
C GLY A 496 17.31 2.47 -24.13
N VAL A 497 16.64 2.29 -22.99
CA VAL A 497 15.17 2.20 -22.90
C VAL A 497 14.53 3.42 -23.56
N THR A 498 13.53 3.17 -24.41
CA THR A 498 12.79 4.23 -25.11
C THR A 498 11.31 4.26 -24.74
N PHE A 499 10.81 3.25 -24.02
CA PHE A 499 9.40 3.11 -23.69
C PHE A 499 9.19 2.44 -22.34
N PHE A 500 8.12 2.83 -21.65
CA PHE A 500 7.65 2.23 -20.41
C PHE A 500 6.20 1.78 -20.59
N GLU A 501 5.91 0.55 -20.19
CA GLU A 501 4.56 -0.02 -20.25
C GLU A 501 4.11 -0.33 -18.82
N ARG A 502 2.96 0.23 -18.42
CA ARG A 502 2.30 -0.23 -17.19
C ARG A 502 1.59 -1.54 -17.46
N ARG A 503 1.69 -2.45 -16.50
CA ARG A 503 0.90 -3.68 -16.46
C ARG A 503 0.09 -3.73 -15.18
N GLN A 504 -1.21 -3.58 -15.34
CA GLN A 504 -2.20 -3.74 -14.29
C GLN A 504 -2.02 -5.13 -13.65
N THR A 505 -2.15 -5.23 -12.33
CA THR A 505 -2.06 -6.51 -11.63
C THR A 505 -3.33 -7.35 -11.80
N PRO A 506 -3.32 -8.43 -12.61
CA PRO A 506 -4.51 -9.22 -12.86
C PRO A 506 -4.95 -10.00 -11.62
N THR A 507 -6.22 -10.40 -11.57
CA THR A 507 -6.72 -11.31 -10.53
C THR A 507 -6.12 -12.71 -10.66
N THR A 508 -5.83 -13.34 -9.52
CA THR A 508 -5.45 -14.77 -9.45
C THR A 508 -6.65 -15.68 -9.12
N LEU A 509 -7.82 -15.11 -8.84
CA LEU A 509 -9.05 -15.85 -8.54
C LEU A 509 -9.41 -16.76 -9.71
N GLY A 510 -9.57 -18.07 -9.44
CA GLY A 510 -10.03 -19.06 -10.42
C GLY A 510 -9.01 -19.49 -11.47
N ILE A 511 -7.79 -18.93 -11.51
CA ILE A 511 -6.86 -19.21 -12.62
C ILE A 511 -6.36 -20.66 -12.66
N GLY A 512 -6.41 -21.38 -11.52
CA GLY A 512 -6.16 -22.81 -11.49
C GLY A 512 -7.16 -23.65 -12.30
N LEU A 513 -8.38 -23.15 -12.55
CA LEU A 513 -9.32 -23.78 -13.49
C LEU A 513 -8.91 -23.53 -14.94
N LEU A 514 -8.32 -22.37 -15.24
CA LEU A 514 -7.82 -22.04 -16.58
C LEU A 514 -6.60 -22.90 -16.95
N GLU A 515 -5.74 -23.21 -15.98
CA GLU A 515 -4.62 -24.14 -16.17
C GLU A 515 -5.09 -25.54 -16.63
N GLN A 516 -6.26 -25.97 -16.15
CA GLN A 516 -6.83 -27.30 -16.45
C GLN A 516 -7.48 -27.40 -17.85
N ILE A 517 -7.57 -26.30 -18.59
CA ILE A 517 -8.10 -26.29 -19.95
C ILE A 517 -7.04 -26.88 -20.90
N PRO A 518 -7.34 -27.96 -21.64
CA PRO A 518 -6.38 -28.59 -22.55
C PRO A 518 -5.93 -27.64 -23.66
N ARG A 519 -4.68 -27.81 -24.12
CA ARG A 519 -4.13 -27.06 -25.26
C ARG A 519 -5.07 -27.13 -26.46
N GLU A 520 -5.59 -28.31 -26.76
CA GLU A 520 -6.47 -28.57 -27.91
C GLU A 520 -7.81 -27.82 -27.81
N THR A 521 -8.26 -27.49 -26.59
CA THR A 521 -9.49 -26.71 -26.39
C THR A 521 -9.28 -25.24 -26.70
N ILE A 522 -8.09 -24.71 -26.38
CA ILE A 522 -7.67 -23.34 -26.67
C ILE A 522 -7.38 -23.19 -28.17
N GLU A 523 -6.59 -24.11 -28.75
CA GLU A 523 -6.27 -24.12 -30.19
C GLU A 523 -7.50 -24.26 -31.07
N ALA A 524 -8.57 -24.90 -30.58
CA ALA A 524 -9.83 -25.00 -31.31
C ALA A 524 -10.59 -23.66 -31.43
N GLN A 525 -10.21 -22.64 -30.67
CA GLN A 525 -10.74 -21.28 -30.81
C GLN A 525 -9.92 -20.41 -31.77
N ALA A 526 -8.73 -20.86 -32.19
CA ALA A 526 -7.80 -20.03 -32.95
C ALA A 526 -8.25 -19.89 -34.41
N ASP A 527 -8.13 -18.67 -34.94
CA ASP A 527 -8.39 -18.32 -36.34
C ASP A 527 -7.31 -17.36 -36.86
N PRO A 528 -6.02 -17.74 -36.84
CA PRO A 528 -4.92 -16.81 -37.13
C PRO A 528 -4.91 -16.26 -38.57
N ASP A 529 -5.64 -16.90 -39.48
CA ASP A 529 -5.73 -16.52 -40.89
C ASP A 529 -7.05 -15.78 -41.23
N ASP A 530 -7.90 -15.49 -40.22
CA ASP A 530 -9.24 -14.89 -40.36
C ASP A 530 -10.04 -15.62 -41.47
N GLU A 531 -10.14 -16.95 -41.37
CA GLU A 531 -10.80 -17.79 -42.38
C GLU A 531 -12.28 -17.44 -42.53
N ASN A 532 -12.89 -16.92 -41.47
CA ASN A 532 -14.30 -16.59 -41.42
C ASN A 532 -14.61 -15.16 -41.93
N GLY A 533 -13.61 -14.27 -41.97
CA GLY A 533 -13.69 -12.91 -42.51
C GLY A 533 -14.40 -11.90 -41.61
N ASP A 534 -14.42 -12.12 -40.30
CA ASP A 534 -14.94 -11.20 -39.29
C ASP A 534 -13.90 -10.15 -38.85
N GLY A 535 -12.63 -10.33 -39.24
CA GLY A 535 -11.52 -9.44 -38.91
C GLY A 535 -10.84 -9.72 -37.57
N ILE A 536 -11.16 -10.86 -36.93
CA ILE A 536 -10.56 -11.34 -35.68
C ILE A 536 -9.59 -12.48 -36.03
N ALA A 537 -8.35 -12.39 -35.54
CA ALA A 537 -7.25 -13.26 -35.94
C ALA A 537 -6.55 -13.92 -34.73
N GLY A 538 -7.36 -14.41 -33.78
CA GLY A 538 -6.88 -14.96 -32.51
C GLY A 538 -5.91 -16.13 -32.67
N ARG A 539 -4.82 -16.11 -31.90
CA ARG A 539 -3.78 -17.15 -31.95
C ARG A 539 -3.23 -17.54 -30.58
N PRO A 540 -2.79 -18.81 -30.40
CA PRO A 540 -2.09 -19.20 -29.18
C PRO A 540 -0.68 -18.58 -29.14
N HIS A 541 -0.17 -18.33 -27.93
CA HIS A 541 1.26 -18.00 -27.71
C HIS A 541 2.05 -19.29 -27.50
N GLU A 542 3.05 -19.56 -28.34
CA GLU A 542 3.99 -20.66 -28.13
C GLU A 542 5.28 -20.17 -27.47
N LEU A 543 5.61 -20.74 -26.31
CA LEU A 543 6.86 -20.41 -25.63
C LEU A 543 8.06 -21.05 -26.36
N PRO A 544 9.29 -20.54 -26.17
CA PRO A 544 10.48 -21.06 -26.85
C PRO A 544 10.77 -22.57 -26.66
N ASP A 545 10.25 -23.17 -25.58
CA ASP A 545 10.38 -24.60 -25.28
C ASP A 545 9.21 -25.45 -25.81
N GLY A 546 8.27 -24.85 -26.54
CA GLY A 546 7.10 -25.50 -27.14
C GLY A 546 5.91 -25.67 -26.20
N ARG A 547 5.97 -25.19 -24.95
CA ARG A 547 4.79 -25.15 -24.08
C ARG A 547 3.84 -24.03 -24.51
N LEU A 548 2.57 -24.23 -24.19
CA LEU A 548 1.53 -23.22 -24.43
C LEU A 548 1.63 -22.15 -23.35
N GLY A 549 1.71 -20.90 -23.77
CA GLY A 549 1.58 -19.74 -22.92
C GLY A 549 0.14 -19.55 -22.41
N ARG A 550 -0.04 -19.22 -21.12
CA ARG A 550 -1.38 -19.16 -20.49
C ARG A 550 -1.62 -17.95 -19.60
N PHE A 551 -0.63 -17.59 -18.80
CA PHE A 551 -0.74 -16.55 -17.77
C PHE A 551 0.10 -15.33 -18.13
N GLY A 552 -0.21 -14.21 -17.47
CA GLY A 552 0.26 -12.89 -17.86
C GLY A 552 -0.63 -12.24 -18.94
N TRP A 553 -0.40 -10.95 -19.17
CA TRP A 553 -1.14 -10.15 -20.15
C TRP A 553 -0.85 -10.55 -21.60
N LYS A 554 0.33 -11.10 -21.86
CA LYS A 554 0.73 -11.63 -23.18
C LYS A 554 0.83 -13.15 -23.18
N ALA A 555 0.18 -13.84 -22.24
CA ALA A 555 0.24 -15.30 -22.13
C ALA A 555 1.68 -15.87 -22.03
N ASN A 556 2.63 -15.13 -21.46
CA ASN A 556 4.06 -15.48 -21.48
C ASN A 556 4.47 -16.58 -20.47
N VAL A 557 3.56 -17.06 -19.62
CA VAL A 557 3.86 -18.06 -18.57
C VAL A 557 2.98 -19.31 -18.70
N PRO A 558 3.52 -20.55 -18.62
CA PRO A 558 2.79 -21.76 -19.00
C PRO A 558 2.02 -22.46 -17.85
N SER A 559 2.33 -22.17 -16.59
CA SER A 559 1.71 -22.83 -15.43
C SER A 559 1.65 -21.89 -14.23
N VAL A 560 0.74 -22.16 -13.28
CA VAL A 560 0.60 -21.39 -12.02
C VAL A 560 1.89 -21.45 -11.21
N ARG A 561 2.56 -22.61 -11.19
CA ARG A 561 3.82 -22.75 -10.45
C ARG A 561 4.96 -21.96 -11.09
N GLU A 562 5.04 -21.91 -12.42
CA GLU A 562 6.01 -21.04 -13.12
C GLU A 562 5.67 -19.56 -12.91
N PHE A 563 4.37 -19.21 -12.83
CA PHE A 563 3.92 -17.85 -12.53
C PHE A 563 4.35 -17.40 -11.12
N VAL A 564 4.24 -18.29 -10.13
CA VAL A 564 4.77 -18.02 -8.78
C VAL A 564 6.29 -17.83 -8.81
N ARG A 565 7.02 -18.72 -9.49
CA ARG A 565 8.49 -18.62 -9.59
C ARG A 565 8.94 -17.34 -10.30
N ASP A 566 8.26 -16.96 -11.37
CA ASP A 566 8.52 -15.73 -12.12
C ASP A 566 8.28 -14.49 -11.22
N ALA A 567 7.14 -14.44 -10.53
CA ALA A 567 6.80 -13.32 -9.65
C ALA A 567 7.74 -13.21 -8.44
N LEU A 568 8.12 -14.33 -7.81
CA LEU A 568 9.04 -14.32 -6.66
C LEU A 568 10.37 -13.62 -7.03
N SER A 569 10.93 -13.93 -8.20
CA SER A 569 12.21 -13.36 -8.62
C SER A 569 12.09 -12.03 -9.34
N GLY A 570 11.10 -11.88 -10.22
CA GLY A 570 10.91 -10.69 -11.06
C GLY A 570 10.28 -9.50 -10.31
N GLU A 571 9.47 -9.77 -9.28
CA GLU A 571 8.70 -8.75 -8.58
C GLU A 571 9.14 -8.58 -7.11
N LEU A 572 9.53 -9.64 -6.39
CA LEU A 572 9.98 -9.54 -4.99
C LEU A 572 11.51 -9.58 -4.83
N GLY A 573 12.23 -10.00 -5.86
CA GLY A 573 13.69 -10.14 -5.84
C GLY A 573 14.21 -11.46 -5.26
N LEU A 574 13.33 -12.35 -4.80
CA LEU A 574 13.72 -13.61 -4.14
C LEU A 574 14.23 -14.67 -5.13
N THR A 575 15.24 -15.44 -4.73
CA THR A 575 15.69 -16.61 -5.48
C THR A 575 14.92 -17.88 -5.12
N VAL A 576 14.87 -18.79 -6.08
CA VAL A 576 14.11 -20.04 -6.02
C VAL A 576 14.99 -21.24 -6.38
N PRO A 577 14.65 -22.47 -5.97
CA PRO A 577 15.49 -23.63 -6.23
C PRO A 577 15.56 -23.95 -7.72
N ASN A 578 16.73 -24.40 -8.18
CA ASN A 578 16.91 -24.96 -9.51
C ASN A 578 16.24 -26.34 -9.60
N GLU A 579 15.21 -26.47 -10.41
CA GLU A 579 14.39 -27.68 -10.51
C GLU A 579 14.18 -28.09 -11.97
N PRO A 580 14.38 -29.37 -12.33
CA PRO A 580 14.16 -29.84 -13.70
C PRO A 580 12.73 -29.62 -14.17
N GLY A 581 12.59 -29.02 -15.37
CA GLY A 581 11.28 -28.80 -16.02
C GLY A 581 10.64 -27.44 -15.74
N PHE A 582 11.27 -26.60 -14.91
CA PHE A 582 10.90 -25.21 -14.70
C PHE A 582 11.90 -24.29 -15.42
N THR A 583 11.41 -23.26 -16.08
CA THR A 583 12.24 -22.31 -16.85
C THR A 583 12.20 -20.89 -16.28
N PHE A 584 11.34 -20.64 -15.29
CA PHE A 584 11.19 -19.33 -14.65
C PHE A 584 11.78 -19.31 -13.24
N GLY A 585 12.10 -18.10 -12.78
CA GLY A 585 12.70 -17.82 -11.49
C GLY A 585 14.24 -17.80 -11.51
N ARG A 586 14.81 -16.84 -10.79
CA ARG A 586 16.24 -16.70 -10.56
C ARG A 586 16.67 -17.66 -9.46
N THR A 587 17.81 -18.32 -9.60
CA THR A 587 18.27 -19.34 -8.64
C THR A 587 19.39 -18.89 -7.71
N GLU A 588 20.05 -17.79 -8.06
CA GLU A 588 21.17 -17.21 -7.34
C GLU A 588 21.16 -15.69 -7.60
N ASP A 589 21.57 -14.90 -6.62
CA ASP A 589 21.86 -13.48 -6.83
C ASP A 589 23.14 -13.01 -6.09
N GLU A 590 23.29 -11.71 -5.90
CA GLU A 590 24.50 -11.09 -5.35
C GLU A 590 24.23 -10.32 -4.05
N ASP A 591 23.25 -10.78 -3.26
CA ASP A 591 23.01 -10.25 -1.92
C ASP A 591 23.74 -11.02 -0.80
N ASP A 592 23.50 -10.64 0.46
CA ASP A 592 24.15 -11.25 1.64
C ASP A 592 23.27 -12.36 2.30
N VAL A 593 22.15 -12.72 1.68
CA VAL A 593 21.22 -13.77 2.10
C VAL A 593 21.55 -15.08 1.36
N ALA A 594 21.16 -16.21 1.94
CA ALA A 594 21.58 -17.51 1.45
C ALA A 594 20.58 -18.08 0.43
N ASP A 595 21.03 -18.21 -0.81
CA ASP A 595 20.25 -18.83 -1.88
C ASP A 595 19.96 -20.34 -1.66
N PRO A 596 18.75 -20.83 -1.97
CA PRO A 596 17.57 -20.03 -2.31
C PRO A 596 16.86 -19.50 -1.06
N GLU A 597 16.36 -18.26 -1.09
CA GLU A 597 15.59 -17.67 0.03
C GLU A 597 14.31 -18.46 0.31
N LEU A 598 13.68 -18.98 -0.75
CA LEU A 598 12.43 -19.74 -0.64
C LEU A 598 12.56 -21.18 -1.15
N GLY A 599 12.28 -22.15 -0.28
CA GLY A 599 12.31 -23.58 -0.63
C GLY A 599 11.07 -24.04 -1.44
N SER A 600 11.22 -25.17 -2.14
CA SER A 600 10.18 -25.77 -3.00
C SER A 600 8.85 -25.99 -2.29
N ASP A 601 8.86 -26.45 -1.02
CA ASP A 601 7.64 -26.70 -0.26
C ASP A 601 6.82 -25.42 -0.05
N SER A 602 7.46 -24.26 0.12
CA SER A 602 6.77 -22.98 0.26
C SER A 602 6.23 -22.50 -1.08
N ILE A 603 7.00 -22.64 -2.16
CA ILE A 603 6.56 -22.34 -3.53
C ILE A 603 5.34 -23.20 -3.91
N ASP A 604 5.38 -24.49 -3.59
CA ASP A 604 4.29 -25.44 -3.86
C ASP A 604 3.02 -25.07 -3.08
N ALA A 605 3.15 -24.58 -1.85
CA ALA A 605 1.99 -24.13 -1.09
C ALA A 605 1.39 -22.84 -1.66
N ILE A 606 2.21 -21.85 -2.02
CA ILE A 606 1.73 -20.62 -2.68
C ILE A 606 1.04 -20.97 -4.00
N ALA A 607 1.65 -21.81 -4.83
CA ALA A 607 1.07 -22.28 -6.08
C ALA A 607 -0.23 -23.07 -5.85
N ALA A 608 -0.30 -23.88 -4.79
CA ALA A 608 -1.52 -24.60 -4.44
C ALA A 608 -2.64 -23.67 -3.95
N PHE A 609 -2.33 -22.60 -3.22
CA PHE A 609 -3.33 -21.58 -2.87
C PHE A 609 -3.95 -20.99 -4.13
N ILE A 610 -3.13 -20.51 -5.07
CA ILE A 610 -3.61 -19.92 -6.34
C ILE A 610 -4.36 -20.96 -7.20
N ALA A 611 -3.83 -22.19 -7.32
CA ALA A 611 -4.43 -23.23 -8.15
C ALA A 611 -5.77 -23.75 -7.60
N LEU A 612 -5.96 -23.66 -6.29
CA LEU A 612 -7.18 -24.07 -5.60
C LEU A 612 -8.11 -22.89 -5.27
N LEU A 613 -7.75 -21.67 -5.65
CA LEU A 613 -8.55 -20.47 -5.43
C LEU A 613 -9.77 -20.49 -6.35
N GLY A 614 -10.95 -20.36 -5.75
CA GLY A 614 -12.21 -20.37 -6.48
C GLY A 614 -12.33 -19.17 -7.43
N PRO A 615 -13.06 -19.33 -8.55
CA PRO A 615 -13.39 -18.18 -9.39
C PRO A 615 -14.32 -17.22 -8.65
N PRO A 616 -14.32 -15.93 -9.00
CA PRO A 616 -15.27 -14.98 -8.45
C PRO A 616 -16.73 -15.45 -8.64
N PRO A 617 -17.60 -15.34 -7.62
CA PRO A 617 -19.01 -15.67 -7.78
C PRO A 617 -19.73 -14.62 -8.64
N ARG A 618 -20.46 -15.07 -9.67
CA ARG A 618 -21.38 -14.20 -10.43
C ARG A 618 -22.53 -13.75 -9.53
N THR A 619 -22.70 -12.44 -9.36
CA THR A 619 -23.75 -11.87 -8.51
C THR A 619 -24.87 -11.29 -9.36
N ARG A 620 -25.99 -12.02 -9.45
CA ARG A 620 -27.18 -11.59 -10.20
C ARG A 620 -28.08 -10.71 -9.35
N THR A 621 -28.40 -9.51 -9.84
CA THR A 621 -29.28 -8.53 -9.19
C THR A 621 -30.50 -8.18 -10.04
N ASN A 622 -30.42 -8.34 -11.35
CA ASN A 622 -31.53 -8.15 -12.28
C ASN A 622 -31.46 -9.18 -13.42
N GLU A 623 -31.95 -10.40 -13.15
CA GLU A 623 -31.79 -11.53 -14.06
C GLU A 623 -32.30 -11.27 -15.47
N ILE A 624 -33.41 -10.53 -15.61
CA ILE A 624 -34.01 -10.23 -16.92
C ILE A 624 -33.06 -9.35 -17.76
N LEU A 625 -32.58 -8.24 -17.19
CA LEU A 625 -31.64 -7.36 -17.90
C LEU A 625 -30.31 -8.04 -18.14
N GLU A 626 -29.85 -8.89 -17.22
CA GLU A 626 -28.61 -9.64 -17.38
C GLU A 626 -28.69 -10.68 -18.51
N ASP A 627 -29.82 -11.38 -18.65
CA ASP A 627 -30.05 -12.33 -19.76
C ASP A 627 -30.17 -11.59 -21.11
N GLU A 628 -30.83 -10.43 -21.11
CA GLU A 628 -30.89 -9.54 -22.27
C GLU A 628 -29.48 -9.03 -22.64
N GLY A 629 -28.69 -8.62 -21.64
CA GLY A 629 -27.32 -8.17 -21.80
C GLY A 629 -26.38 -9.26 -22.33
N GLU A 630 -26.50 -10.50 -21.84
CA GLU A 630 -25.74 -11.65 -22.36
C GLU A 630 -26.11 -11.96 -23.83
N THR A 631 -27.38 -11.76 -24.19
CA THR A 631 -27.83 -11.86 -25.59
C THR A 631 -27.24 -10.73 -26.44
N VAL A 632 -27.21 -9.50 -25.93
CA VAL A 632 -26.57 -8.35 -26.60
C VAL A 632 -25.08 -8.63 -26.79
N PHE A 633 -24.37 -9.07 -25.74
CA PHE A 633 -22.95 -9.40 -25.73
C PHE A 633 -22.58 -10.36 -26.87
N THR A 634 -23.35 -11.44 -27.01
CA THR A 634 -23.13 -12.41 -28.10
C THR A 634 -23.47 -11.80 -29.46
N ARG A 635 -24.57 -11.05 -29.57
CA ARG A 635 -25.05 -10.50 -30.84
C ARG A 635 -24.12 -9.44 -31.44
N ILE A 636 -23.44 -8.66 -30.62
CA ILE A 636 -22.53 -7.60 -31.10
C ILE A 636 -21.09 -8.09 -31.36
N GLY A 637 -20.81 -9.37 -31.07
CA GLY A 637 -19.52 -10.00 -31.34
C GLY A 637 -18.53 -10.02 -30.17
N CYS A 638 -18.92 -9.61 -28.95
CA CYS A 638 -18.00 -9.71 -27.80
C CYS A 638 -17.58 -11.15 -27.53
N ALA A 639 -18.50 -12.10 -27.74
CA ALA A 639 -18.29 -13.53 -27.51
C ALA A 639 -17.32 -14.19 -28.51
N ASP A 640 -16.90 -13.48 -29.57
CA ASP A 640 -16.01 -14.00 -30.61
C ASP A 640 -14.56 -14.14 -30.08
N CYS A 641 -14.13 -13.24 -29.17
CA CYS A 641 -12.90 -13.40 -28.37
C CYS A 641 -13.22 -13.83 -26.92
N HIS A 642 -14.21 -13.21 -26.28
CA HIS A 642 -14.60 -13.51 -24.91
C HIS A 642 -15.53 -14.73 -24.82
N VAL A 643 -15.03 -15.87 -25.29
CA VAL A 643 -15.78 -17.14 -25.40
C VAL A 643 -16.40 -17.53 -24.06
N PRO A 644 -17.75 -17.62 -23.95
CA PRO A 644 -18.42 -17.77 -22.67
C PRO A 644 -17.99 -18.99 -21.84
N VAL A 645 -17.74 -20.13 -22.49
CA VAL A 645 -17.45 -21.40 -21.82
C VAL A 645 -16.35 -22.17 -22.53
N LEU A 646 -15.27 -22.47 -21.80
CA LEU A 646 -14.29 -23.50 -22.16
C LEU A 646 -14.48 -24.75 -21.30
N ARG A 647 -13.87 -25.88 -21.68
CA ARG A 647 -13.96 -27.13 -20.91
C ARG A 647 -12.59 -27.63 -20.48
N THR A 648 -12.50 -28.13 -19.25
CA THR A 648 -11.30 -28.85 -18.80
C THR A 648 -11.21 -30.24 -19.42
N ALA A 649 -10.07 -30.91 -19.26
CA ALA A 649 -9.88 -32.31 -19.69
C ALA A 649 -10.94 -33.27 -19.08
N GLN A 650 -11.44 -32.94 -17.89
CA GLN A 650 -12.45 -33.71 -17.17
C GLN A 650 -13.89 -33.31 -17.56
N GLY A 651 -14.06 -32.37 -18.51
CA GLY A 651 -15.34 -31.92 -19.01
C GLY A 651 -16.04 -30.87 -18.14
N VAL A 652 -15.36 -30.33 -17.12
CA VAL A 652 -15.88 -29.25 -16.28
C VAL A 652 -16.02 -27.98 -17.12
N GLU A 653 -17.19 -27.33 -17.07
CA GLU A 653 -17.42 -26.05 -17.73
C GLU A 653 -16.73 -24.93 -16.94
N VAL A 654 -15.89 -24.15 -17.62
CA VAL A 654 -15.22 -22.96 -17.09
C VAL A 654 -15.82 -21.74 -17.77
N ARG A 655 -16.67 -21.01 -17.03
CA ARG A 655 -17.41 -19.85 -17.54
C ARG A 655 -16.63 -18.54 -17.35
N ALA A 656 -15.46 -18.46 -17.95
CA ALA A 656 -14.54 -17.36 -17.75
C ALA A 656 -14.63 -16.26 -18.82
N TYR A 657 -15.43 -16.44 -19.89
CA TYR A 657 -15.59 -15.47 -20.98
C TYR A 657 -14.22 -15.08 -21.59
N THR A 658 -13.48 -16.08 -22.05
CA THR A 658 -12.14 -15.95 -22.65
C THR A 658 -11.85 -17.17 -23.50
N ASP A 659 -11.16 -16.97 -24.62
CA ASP A 659 -10.55 -18.02 -25.43
C ASP A 659 -9.10 -18.35 -25.04
N LEU A 660 -8.48 -17.52 -24.17
CA LEU A 660 -7.06 -17.55 -23.79
C LEU A 660 -6.08 -17.29 -24.96
N LEU A 661 -6.54 -16.74 -26.07
CA LEU A 661 -5.72 -16.42 -27.24
C LEU A 661 -5.18 -14.99 -27.17
N LEU A 662 -4.15 -14.72 -27.97
CA LEU A 662 -3.63 -13.40 -28.24
C LEU A 662 -4.42 -12.72 -29.36
N HIS A 663 -4.74 -11.45 -29.16
CA HIS A 663 -5.40 -10.57 -30.14
C HIS A 663 -4.73 -9.20 -30.17
N ASP A 664 -4.69 -8.56 -31.34
CA ASP A 664 -4.41 -7.14 -31.45
C ASP A 664 -5.65 -6.33 -31.06
N VAL A 665 -5.63 -5.76 -29.86
CA VAL A 665 -6.70 -4.90 -29.32
C VAL A 665 -6.25 -3.46 -29.13
N SER A 666 -5.15 -3.06 -29.76
CA SER A 666 -4.51 -1.75 -29.57
C SER A 666 -4.81 -0.78 -30.72
N GLU A 667 -4.75 0.52 -30.44
CA GLU A 667 -4.88 1.53 -31.50
C GLU A 667 -3.69 1.43 -32.48
N PRO A 668 -3.91 1.58 -33.80
CA PRO A 668 -2.83 1.48 -34.78
C PRO A 668 -1.67 2.43 -34.46
N GLY A 669 -0.47 1.86 -34.30
CA GLY A 669 0.75 2.62 -33.98
C GLY A 669 0.90 2.98 -32.50
N ALA A 670 0.07 2.43 -31.61
CA ALA A 670 0.31 2.49 -30.17
C ALA A 670 1.70 1.89 -29.84
N PRO A 671 2.50 2.53 -28.98
CA PRO A 671 3.73 1.91 -28.52
C PRO A 671 3.40 0.72 -27.60
N GLY A 672 4.32 -0.23 -27.54
CA GLY A 672 4.18 -1.42 -26.69
C GLY A 672 5.48 -2.21 -26.66
N ILE A 673 5.52 -3.20 -25.78
CA ILE A 673 6.64 -4.14 -25.63
C ILE A 673 6.22 -5.50 -26.19
N ALA A 674 7.06 -6.12 -27.01
CA ALA A 674 6.83 -7.47 -27.52
C ALA A 674 7.44 -8.50 -26.56
N GLU A 675 6.84 -9.67 -26.44
CA GLU A 675 7.32 -10.75 -25.57
C GLU A 675 7.26 -12.09 -26.30
N GLY A 676 8.43 -12.64 -26.63
CA GLY A 676 8.50 -13.90 -27.38
C GLY A 676 7.90 -13.75 -28.78
N ASP A 677 6.86 -14.54 -29.08
CA ASP A 677 6.12 -14.40 -30.34
C ASP A 677 4.95 -13.40 -30.26
N ALA A 678 4.60 -12.91 -29.06
CA ALA A 678 3.55 -11.90 -28.87
C ALA A 678 4.07 -10.52 -29.31
N GLY A 679 3.44 -9.94 -30.33
CA GLY A 679 3.77 -8.60 -30.82
C GLY A 679 3.45 -7.51 -29.80
N ILE A 680 3.84 -6.27 -30.13
CA ILE A 680 3.65 -5.11 -29.24
C ILE A 680 2.18 -4.85 -28.91
N HIS A 681 1.27 -5.20 -29.83
CA HIS A 681 -0.17 -5.00 -29.70
C HIS A 681 -0.95 -6.22 -29.23
N ASP A 682 -0.29 -7.37 -29.18
CA ASP A 682 -0.94 -8.64 -28.85
C ASP A 682 -1.15 -8.74 -27.34
N PHE A 683 -2.39 -8.96 -26.94
CA PHE A 683 -2.76 -9.22 -25.56
C PHE A 683 -3.67 -10.43 -25.48
N ARG A 684 -3.49 -11.21 -24.42
CA ARG A 684 -4.34 -12.35 -24.10
C ARG A 684 -5.72 -11.85 -23.73
N THR A 685 -6.78 -12.46 -24.27
CA THR A 685 -8.16 -12.21 -23.84
C THR A 685 -8.27 -12.50 -22.33
N ALA A 686 -8.41 -11.47 -21.51
CA ALA A 686 -8.54 -11.63 -20.07
C ALA A 686 -9.90 -12.29 -19.72
N PRO A 687 -9.96 -13.15 -18.69
CA PRO A 687 -11.24 -13.69 -18.24
C PRO A 687 -12.10 -12.56 -17.65
N LEU A 688 -13.40 -12.54 -17.96
CA LEU A 688 -14.34 -11.49 -17.49
C LEU A 688 -15.04 -11.84 -16.17
N TRP A 689 -14.77 -13.00 -15.57
CA TRP A 689 -15.32 -13.30 -14.24
C TRP A 689 -14.77 -12.34 -13.17
N GLY A 690 -15.62 -11.84 -12.27
CA GLY A 690 -15.25 -10.82 -11.30
C GLY A 690 -15.00 -9.42 -11.86
N LEU A 691 -15.33 -9.17 -13.14
CA LEU A 691 -15.14 -7.87 -13.80
C LEU A 691 -15.81 -6.75 -13.01
N GLY A 692 -16.97 -6.97 -12.41
CA GLY A 692 -17.67 -5.94 -11.62
C GLY A 692 -16.92 -5.43 -10.38
N ARG A 693 -15.79 -6.05 -10.00
CA ARG A 693 -15.03 -5.75 -8.77
C ARG A 693 -13.52 -5.63 -8.99
N SER A 694 -13.05 -5.63 -10.24
CA SER A 694 -11.60 -5.70 -10.55
C SER A 694 -11.03 -4.47 -11.25
N ALA A 695 -11.72 -3.33 -11.19
CA ALA A 695 -11.21 -2.08 -11.74
C ALA A 695 -9.85 -1.70 -11.10
N PRO A 696 -8.94 -1.03 -11.83
CA PRO A 696 -9.10 -0.55 -13.20
C PRO A 696 -8.96 -1.66 -14.26
N TYR A 697 -9.42 -1.37 -15.47
CA TYR A 697 -9.48 -2.28 -16.61
C TYR A 697 -8.41 -1.97 -17.66
N PHE A 698 -8.28 -2.90 -18.62
CA PHE A 698 -7.18 -3.00 -19.60
C PHE A 698 -5.85 -3.46 -19.00
N HIS A 699 -4.95 -3.89 -19.89
CA HIS A 699 -3.63 -4.37 -19.49
C HIS A 699 -2.80 -3.33 -18.75
N ASP A 700 -3.09 -2.04 -18.91
CA ASP A 700 -2.34 -0.93 -18.32
C ASP A 700 -3.15 -0.08 -17.32
N GLY A 701 -4.36 -0.56 -16.97
CA GLY A 701 -5.22 0.10 -15.99
C GLY A 701 -5.73 1.47 -16.42
N ARG A 702 -5.77 1.77 -17.73
CA ARG A 702 -6.13 3.11 -18.23
C ARG A 702 -7.61 3.48 -18.04
N SER A 703 -8.48 2.54 -17.73
CA SER A 703 -9.92 2.79 -17.63
C SER A 703 -10.48 2.34 -16.27
N ASP A 704 -11.14 3.25 -15.58
CA ASP A 704 -11.79 2.98 -14.29
C ASP A 704 -13.21 2.40 -14.45
N THR A 705 -13.77 2.42 -15.67
CA THR A 705 -15.13 1.97 -15.96
C THR A 705 -15.18 0.89 -17.04
N ILE A 706 -16.14 -0.04 -16.93
CA ILE A 706 -16.36 -1.08 -17.94
C ILE A 706 -16.66 -0.46 -19.31
N GLU A 707 -17.41 0.64 -19.32
CA GLU A 707 -17.77 1.34 -20.56
C GLU A 707 -16.56 2.01 -21.20
N GLY A 708 -15.75 2.74 -20.44
CA GLY A 708 -14.49 3.31 -20.95
C GLY A 708 -13.52 2.24 -21.44
N ALA A 709 -13.52 1.06 -20.83
CA ALA A 709 -12.76 -0.09 -21.31
C ALA A 709 -13.29 -0.55 -22.67
N ILE A 710 -14.60 -0.75 -22.84
CA ILE A 710 -15.18 -1.13 -24.14
C ILE A 710 -14.82 -0.09 -25.22
N GLU A 711 -14.92 1.19 -24.91
CA GLU A 711 -14.59 2.29 -25.84
C GLU A 711 -13.10 2.36 -26.20
N SER A 712 -12.22 1.83 -25.33
CA SER A 712 -10.78 1.76 -25.54
C SER A 712 -10.33 0.60 -26.44
N HIS A 713 -11.22 -0.35 -26.78
CA HIS A 713 -10.87 -1.44 -27.68
C HIS A 713 -10.60 -0.93 -29.10
N ALA A 714 -9.54 -1.45 -29.71
CA ALA A 714 -9.15 -1.14 -31.09
C ALA A 714 -8.66 -2.42 -31.79
N GLY A 715 -7.91 -2.28 -32.88
CA GLY A 715 -7.41 -3.43 -33.65
C GLY A 715 -8.55 -4.34 -34.14
N GLU A 716 -8.43 -5.64 -33.89
CA GLU A 716 -9.42 -6.69 -34.19
C GLU A 716 -10.79 -6.39 -33.57
N ALA A 717 -10.82 -5.76 -32.39
CA ALA A 717 -12.06 -5.45 -31.67
C ALA A 717 -12.79 -4.20 -32.18
N THR A 718 -12.26 -3.49 -33.20
CA THR A 718 -12.84 -2.23 -33.70
C THR A 718 -14.29 -2.39 -34.16
N ALA A 719 -14.61 -3.47 -34.89
CA ALA A 719 -15.96 -3.72 -35.40
C ALA A 719 -16.98 -3.97 -34.25
N VAL A 720 -16.53 -4.68 -33.21
CA VAL A 720 -17.32 -4.95 -32.00
C VAL A 720 -17.54 -3.66 -31.20
N ARG A 721 -16.51 -2.82 -31.02
CA ARG A 721 -16.64 -1.49 -30.40
C ARG A 721 -17.65 -0.62 -31.17
N THR A 722 -17.57 -0.54 -32.49
CA THR A 722 -18.54 0.24 -33.29
C THR A 722 -19.96 -0.31 -33.15
N SER A 723 -20.12 -1.63 -33.00
CA SER A 723 -21.42 -2.25 -32.71
C SER A 723 -21.96 -1.85 -31.33
N PHE A 724 -21.10 -1.74 -30.32
CA PHE A 724 -21.43 -1.22 -28.99
C PHE A 724 -21.84 0.27 -29.02
N GLU A 725 -21.14 1.11 -29.78
CA GLU A 725 -21.50 2.53 -30.01
C GLU A 725 -22.86 2.69 -30.69
N GLY A 726 -23.25 1.70 -31.50
CA GLY A 726 -24.53 1.68 -32.21
C GLY A 726 -25.73 1.16 -31.41
N LEU A 727 -25.52 0.68 -30.18
CA LEU A 727 -26.60 0.16 -29.33
C LEU A 727 -27.59 1.25 -28.91
N SER A 728 -28.86 0.87 -28.73
CA SER A 728 -29.81 1.74 -28.04
C SER A 728 -29.44 1.88 -26.56
N PRO A 729 -29.86 2.96 -25.87
CA PRO A 729 -29.60 3.14 -24.44
C PRO A 729 -30.03 1.95 -23.58
N ASP A 730 -31.17 1.32 -23.90
CA ASP A 730 -31.69 0.16 -23.16
C ASP A 730 -30.81 -1.08 -23.36
N GLU A 731 -30.33 -1.34 -24.58
CA GLU A 731 -29.44 -2.47 -24.85
C GLU A 731 -28.05 -2.25 -24.23
N ARG A 732 -27.55 -1.02 -24.27
CA ARG A 732 -26.28 -0.65 -23.64
C ARG A 732 -26.35 -0.84 -22.13
N GLU A 733 -27.43 -0.39 -21.48
CA GLU A 733 -27.64 -0.62 -20.06
C GLU A 733 -27.75 -2.12 -19.73
N ALA A 734 -28.50 -2.89 -20.51
CA ALA A 734 -28.61 -4.34 -20.32
C ALA A 734 -27.24 -5.03 -20.38
N LEU A 735 -26.41 -4.67 -21.38
CA LEU A 735 -25.04 -5.17 -21.51
C LEU A 735 -24.17 -4.81 -20.30
N LEU A 736 -24.19 -3.56 -19.85
CA LEU A 736 -23.40 -3.12 -18.71
C LEU A 736 -23.86 -3.77 -17.40
N VAL A 737 -25.16 -3.98 -17.21
CA VAL A 737 -25.71 -4.74 -16.07
C VAL A 737 -25.26 -6.19 -16.11
N PHE A 738 -25.26 -6.85 -17.28
CA PHE A 738 -24.71 -8.18 -17.46
C PHE A 738 -23.22 -8.24 -17.06
N LEU A 739 -22.40 -7.33 -17.60
CA LEU A 739 -20.96 -7.30 -17.33
C LEU A 739 -20.62 -7.01 -15.87
N ARG A 740 -21.38 -6.14 -15.19
CA ARG A 740 -21.25 -5.91 -13.74
C ARG A 740 -21.69 -7.11 -12.89
N SER A 741 -22.50 -8.01 -13.45
CA SER A 741 -22.93 -9.23 -12.75
C SER A 741 -21.85 -10.32 -12.74
N LEU A 742 -20.95 -10.31 -13.73
CA LEU A 742 -19.80 -11.21 -13.84
C LEU A 742 -18.79 -10.93 -12.73
#